data_AF-A0A0R3U3C1-F1
#
_entry.id   AF-A0A0R3U3C1-F1
#
_cell.length_a   1.000
_cell.length_b   1.000
_cell.length_c   1.000
_cell.angle_alpha   90.00
_cell.angle_beta   90.00
_cell.angle_gamma   90.00
#
_symmetry.space_group_name_H-M   'P 1'
#
loop_
_entity.id
_entity.type
_entity.pdbx_description
1 polymer ?
#
loop_
_entity_poly.entity_id
_entity_poly.type
_entity_poly.pdbx_seq_one_letter_code
_entity_poly.pdbx_strand_id
1 'polypeptide(L)'
;MVGIEFIDYLSKLRVNDFLGVEDFADKMSFMYSVLILLLSTTVIAVKQYLLASIACYIPTVPSGKDFDKFLQNFCWVHGTIPLLEGEHIPQNYSEWHEADQNLRINYYQWVPFMLGLQCILFYIPRVVWQIICYNRTGTDLEHLVTVANNASNTIENDRKGLVKHVAATMEEMLFQHRDYRHGKVADARRKAFKLCGMFVASKRLGTWLIFTYLFIKCIYLANAIGQLYLMQTFLGFNKSMGNFGYEVAKYMIEGRDWDETRIFPRVSFCYLEHVRHLGTTNRYVAQCVLPVNMLNEKLYIFLWFWTAIVAVCTAISIPLWIVRLGREKNRTHFIKKFLRLQEIYTTEDREILHNFICDFLRHDGVFLLRMISMNAGDVVTSDVVVEMWNIYRTKYKNRTMLNDIARDIIAQRLLESGGETTQRRVPYEKNSKYQVATLIGIQDWADRMSYAHSTIIFLLCTAIVSAKTYILSPLACHVPTVPSGSDFDSYFDSYCWVHGTTPIRMNETIPEDDVAWTEFERERKITYYQWVPFILGLQTILFYLPHVAWQNITFNRLGADLTAIIVKAMDALKTTSPSKRETMVANVAKRLELLLFAHRDFRRGKKAALKRRLHAACGIFLVSKRMGTWTVFSYLCIKILYLVNAVGQLYLMKHFLGYGEDMVGFGLTIAHSLVAGIKWRESLFFPRVAFCSVTVRHLGQKTNRYMGMCALAINMLNEKLYVFLWFWTLAVAIATFVSLINWFLRLAVRRRQASVIRKYLKLAPIVDKPEKEGSITPLSLSESLDPGRPDTVERFIHEFLRLDGVFIVHMLTMNAGDVITGEVIRLLWHTWVTKYADKKDFGNDPWIEFEYPEEEEMDEIDKAKMELAEREKSL
;
A
#
# COMPACT_ATOMS: atom_id res chain seq x y z
N MET A 1 -1.70 -17.24 20.28
CA MET A 1 -2.43 -18.07 19.31
C MET A 1 -3.50 -17.28 18.56
N VAL A 2 -4.45 -16.62 19.23
CA VAL A 2 -5.53 -15.84 18.57
C VAL A 2 -5.03 -14.75 17.62
N GLY A 3 -3.95 -14.02 17.95
CA GLY A 3 -3.36 -13.04 17.04
C GLY A 3 -2.71 -13.66 15.79
N ILE A 4 -2.19 -14.89 15.89
CA ILE A 4 -1.60 -15.61 14.76
C ILE A 4 -2.71 -16.15 13.86
N GLU A 5 -3.82 -16.63 14.43
CA GLU A 5 -5.01 -17.07 13.69
C GLU A 5 -5.74 -15.90 13.03
N PHE A 6 -5.82 -14.74 13.68
CA PHE A 6 -6.36 -13.52 13.07
C PHE A 6 -5.48 -13.00 11.94
N ILE A 7 -4.14 -13.06 12.10
CA ILE A 7 -3.19 -12.79 11.01
C ILE A 7 -3.28 -13.86 9.92
N ASP A 8 -3.55 -15.13 10.25
CA ASP A 8 -3.79 -16.20 9.27
C ASP A 8 -5.12 -15.99 8.52
N TYR A 9 -6.11 -15.36 9.16
CA TYR A 9 -7.37 -14.95 8.52
C TYR A 9 -7.18 -13.71 7.64
N LEU A 10 -6.38 -12.73 8.09
CA LEU A 10 -5.97 -11.57 7.32
C LEU A 10 -4.98 -11.92 6.19
N SER A 11 -4.20 -12.99 6.32
CA SER A 11 -3.34 -13.50 5.25
C SER A 11 -4.14 -14.30 4.21
N LYS A 12 -5.23 -14.95 4.64
CA LYS A 12 -6.26 -15.52 3.74
C LYS A 12 -7.03 -14.45 2.99
N LEU A 13 -7.22 -13.27 3.57
CA LEU A 13 -7.59 -12.05 2.85
C LEU A 13 -6.37 -11.62 2.02
N ARG A 14 -6.19 -12.20 0.83
CA ARG A 14 -5.06 -12.03 -0.12
C ARG A 14 -4.84 -10.59 -0.63
N VAL A 15 -4.68 -9.62 0.27
CA VAL A 15 -4.62 -8.18 -0.06
C VAL A 15 -3.26 -7.82 -0.66
N ASN A 16 -2.17 -8.39 -0.15
CA ASN A 16 -0.83 -8.15 -0.69
C ASN A 16 -0.48 -9.06 -1.88
N ASP A 17 -1.06 -10.27 -1.94
CA ASP A 17 -0.82 -11.24 -3.01
C ASP A 17 -1.85 -11.14 -4.15
N PHE A 18 -2.65 -10.06 -4.16
CA PHE A 18 -3.61 -9.84 -5.23
C PHE A 18 -2.86 -9.50 -6.53
N LEU A 19 -2.77 -10.52 -7.39
CA LEU A 19 -2.19 -10.48 -8.72
C LEU A 19 -3.31 -10.24 -9.72
N GLY A 20 -3.24 -9.14 -10.45
CA GLY A 20 -4.28 -8.79 -11.39
C GLY A 20 -3.84 -7.71 -12.38
N VAL A 21 -4.72 -7.39 -13.33
CA VAL A 21 -4.48 -6.37 -14.37
C VAL A 21 -4.99 -5.00 -13.89
N GLU A 22 -4.65 -4.66 -12.65
CA GLU A 22 -5.04 -3.45 -11.96
C GLU A 22 -3.81 -2.78 -11.34
N ASP A 23 -3.80 -1.44 -11.34
CA ASP A 23 -2.72 -0.70 -10.70
C ASP A 23 -3.02 -0.41 -9.22
N PHE A 24 -2.07 0.22 -8.53
CA PHE A 24 -2.22 0.53 -7.11
C PHE A 24 -3.45 1.40 -6.79
N ALA A 25 -3.80 2.36 -7.67
CA ALA A 25 -4.96 3.23 -7.44
C ALA A 25 -6.28 2.47 -7.59
N ASP A 26 -6.35 1.56 -8.56
CA ASP A 26 -7.49 0.65 -8.73
C ASP A 26 -7.65 -0.23 -7.48
N LYS A 27 -6.54 -0.81 -6.97
CA LYS A 27 -6.52 -1.61 -5.72
C LYS A 27 -7.00 -0.80 -4.50
N MET A 28 -6.65 0.48 -4.38
CA MET A 28 -7.21 1.39 -3.35
C MET A 28 -8.72 1.51 -3.41
N SER A 29 -9.28 1.56 -4.61
CA SER A 29 -10.72 1.69 -4.80
C SER A 29 -11.47 0.40 -4.46
N PHE A 30 -11.24 -0.71 -5.19
CA PHE A 30 -12.11 -1.90 -5.03
C PHE A 30 -11.70 -2.84 -3.89
N MET A 31 -10.45 -2.80 -3.41
CA MET A 31 -9.96 -3.77 -2.42
C MET A 31 -9.91 -3.14 -1.04
N TYR A 32 -9.12 -2.08 -0.89
CA TYR A 32 -8.91 -1.45 0.41
C TYR A 32 -10.17 -0.72 0.90
N SER A 33 -10.86 0.02 0.02
CA SER A 33 -12.11 0.72 0.42
C SER A 33 -13.23 -0.24 0.74
N VAL A 34 -13.37 -1.35 -0.01
CA VAL A 34 -14.34 -2.42 0.28
C VAL A 34 -14.08 -3.06 1.64
N LEU A 35 -12.81 -3.37 1.97
CA LEU A 35 -12.45 -3.92 3.27
C LEU A 35 -12.81 -2.97 4.42
N ILE A 36 -12.49 -1.68 4.27
CA ILE A 36 -12.79 -0.64 5.27
C ILE A 36 -14.30 -0.50 5.47
N LEU A 37 -15.07 -0.41 4.38
CA LEU A 37 -16.52 -0.27 4.44
C LEU A 37 -17.18 -1.52 5.01
N LEU A 38 -16.72 -2.72 4.65
CA LEU A 38 -17.23 -3.97 5.20
C LEU A 38 -17.01 -4.05 6.72
N LEU A 39 -15.79 -3.75 7.18
CA LEU A 39 -15.47 -3.72 8.61
C LEU A 39 -16.30 -2.68 9.36
N SER A 40 -16.43 -1.47 8.79
CA SER A 40 -17.24 -0.39 9.37
C SER A 40 -18.72 -0.77 9.46
N THR A 41 -19.25 -1.42 8.41
CA THR A 41 -20.61 -1.94 8.38
C THR A 41 -20.83 -2.98 9.47
N THR A 42 -19.90 -3.92 9.65
CA THR A 42 -19.99 -4.94 10.70
C THR A 42 -19.99 -4.32 12.10
N VAL A 43 -19.08 -3.38 12.38
CA VAL A 43 -18.98 -2.74 13.70
C VAL A 43 -20.27 -1.99 14.06
N ILE A 44 -20.80 -1.19 13.14
CA ILE A 44 -22.04 -0.44 13.40
C ILE A 44 -23.22 -1.40 13.49
N ALA A 45 -23.34 -2.39 12.60
CA ALA A 45 -24.43 -3.36 12.65
C ALA A 45 -24.47 -4.12 13.99
N VAL A 46 -23.32 -4.54 14.50
CA VAL A 46 -23.22 -5.18 15.82
C VAL A 46 -23.69 -4.22 16.92
N LYS A 47 -23.21 -2.97 16.92
CA LYS A 47 -23.60 -1.99 17.94
C LYS A 47 -25.08 -1.63 17.88
N GLN A 48 -25.65 -1.59 16.68
CA GLN A 48 -26.98 -1.07 16.42
C GLN A 48 -28.09 -2.11 16.56
N TYR A 49 -27.81 -3.37 16.21
CA TYR A 49 -28.82 -4.44 16.21
C TYR A 49 -28.63 -5.47 17.32
N LEU A 50 -27.42 -5.63 17.88
CA LEU A 50 -27.15 -6.62 18.94
C LEU A 50 -27.03 -6.01 20.33
N LEU A 51 -26.84 -4.70 20.44
CA LEU A 51 -26.67 -3.98 21.71
C LEU A 51 -27.71 -2.85 21.83
N ALA A 52 -27.90 -2.32 23.05
CA ALA A 52 -28.79 -1.19 23.28
C ALA A 52 -28.29 0.05 22.51
N SER A 53 -29.14 0.57 21.61
CA SER A 53 -28.81 1.66 20.68
C SER A 53 -29.25 3.03 21.17
N ILE A 54 -30.25 3.09 22.05
CA ILE A 54 -30.86 4.32 22.57
C ILE A 54 -31.27 4.12 24.04
N ALA A 55 -31.06 5.14 24.87
CA ALA A 55 -31.57 5.19 26.24
C ALA A 55 -32.49 6.41 26.38
N CYS A 56 -33.69 6.22 26.91
CA CYS A 56 -34.72 7.26 26.99
C CYS A 56 -35.24 7.42 28.41
N TYR A 57 -35.53 8.67 28.78
CA TYR A 57 -36.09 9.03 30.07
C TYR A 57 -37.43 9.77 29.91
N ILE A 58 -38.40 9.39 30.73
CA ILE A 58 -39.64 10.13 30.97
C ILE A 58 -39.90 10.30 32.48
N PRO A 59 -40.48 11.44 32.90
CA PRO A 59 -40.72 11.73 34.32
C PRO A 59 -41.87 10.91 34.94
N THR A 60 -42.86 10.51 34.15
CA THR A 60 -44.04 9.79 34.66
C THR A 60 -44.27 8.54 33.83
N VAL A 61 -43.89 7.38 34.38
CA VAL A 61 -44.08 6.10 33.70
C VAL A 61 -45.55 5.70 33.78
N PRO A 62 -46.21 5.36 32.65
CA PRO A 62 -47.55 4.81 32.68
C PRO A 62 -47.56 3.43 33.34
N SER A 63 -48.71 3.06 33.93
CA SER A 63 -48.91 1.75 34.53
C SER A 63 -48.73 0.63 33.51
N GLY A 64 -47.84 -0.32 33.82
CA GLY A 64 -47.53 -1.46 32.96
C GLY A 64 -46.15 -2.04 33.29
N LYS A 65 -45.86 -3.22 32.77
CA LYS A 65 -44.49 -3.78 32.78
C LYS A 65 -43.81 -3.45 31.45
N ASP A 66 -42.49 -3.24 31.50
CA ASP A 66 -41.63 -3.06 30.31
C ASP A 66 -41.95 -1.85 29.42
N PHE A 67 -42.56 -0.78 29.98
CA PHE A 67 -42.84 0.45 29.22
C PHE A 67 -41.55 1.15 28.77
N ASP A 68 -40.49 1.08 29.56
CA ASP A 68 -39.13 1.53 29.25
C ASP A 68 -38.59 0.90 27.95
N LYS A 69 -38.73 -0.41 27.79
CA LYS A 69 -38.32 -1.12 26.57
C LYS A 69 -39.20 -0.76 25.38
N PHE A 70 -40.51 -0.62 25.60
CA PHE A 70 -41.43 -0.15 24.55
C PHE A 70 -41.03 1.26 24.09
N LEU A 71 -40.77 2.18 25.03
CA LEU A 71 -40.38 3.55 24.76
C LEU A 71 -39.08 3.60 23.93
N GLN A 72 -38.05 2.89 24.38
CA GLN A 72 -36.76 2.83 23.67
C GLN A 72 -36.94 2.30 22.24
N ASN A 73 -37.68 1.21 22.05
CA ASN A 73 -37.91 0.64 20.72
C ASN A 73 -38.79 1.53 19.83
N PHE A 74 -39.83 2.16 20.40
CA PHE A 74 -40.69 3.08 19.67
C PHE A 74 -39.89 4.30 19.19
N CYS A 75 -39.13 4.94 20.08
CA CYS A 75 -38.30 6.10 19.73
C CYS A 75 -37.18 5.73 18.76
N TRP A 76 -36.61 4.53 18.89
CA TRP A 76 -35.64 4.03 17.94
C TRP A 76 -36.22 3.91 16.53
N VAL A 77 -37.44 3.36 16.38
CA VAL A 77 -38.09 3.10 15.08
C VAL A 77 -38.72 4.37 14.49
N HIS A 78 -39.41 5.17 15.30
CA HIS A 78 -40.08 6.38 14.86
C HIS A 78 -39.10 7.48 14.41
N GLY A 79 -37.93 7.54 15.06
CA GLY A 79 -36.98 8.64 14.90
C GLY A 79 -37.09 9.65 16.03
N THR A 80 -36.14 10.57 16.07
CA THR A 80 -36.00 11.55 17.16
C THR A 80 -35.83 12.97 16.62
N ILE A 81 -36.10 13.97 17.47
CA ILE A 81 -36.11 15.39 17.12
C ILE A 81 -35.02 16.09 17.95
N PRO A 82 -33.95 16.60 17.33
CA PRO A 82 -32.91 17.32 18.03
C PRO A 82 -33.34 18.77 18.28
N LEU A 83 -33.35 19.18 19.55
CA LEU A 83 -33.56 20.57 19.96
C LEU A 83 -32.23 21.09 20.51
N LEU A 84 -31.83 22.30 20.13
CA LEU A 84 -30.62 22.94 20.64
C LEU A 84 -30.78 23.33 22.11
N GLU A 85 -29.65 23.58 22.78
CA GLU A 85 -29.69 24.17 24.11
C GLU A 85 -30.28 25.60 24.06
N GLY A 86 -31.22 25.89 24.95
CA GLY A 86 -31.96 27.17 24.97
C GLY A 86 -33.19 27.24 24.07
N GLU A 87 -33.39 26.32 23.11
CA GLU A 87 -34.61 26.30 22.29
C GLU A 87 -35.82 25.84 23.07
N HIS A 88 -36.92 26.59 23.05
CA HIS A 88 -38.14 26.23 23.77
C HIS A 88 -38.72 24.89 23.30
N ILE A 89 -39.13 24.04 24.26
CA ILE A 89 -39.77 22.76 23.96
C ILE A 89 -41.19 23.04 23.43
N PRO A 90 -41.57 22.54 22.24
CA PRO A 90 -42.92 22.69 21.71
C PRO A 90 -43.97 22.29 22.76
N GLN A 91 -45.00 23.13 22.94
CA GLN A 91 -46.08 22.85 23.92
C GLN A 91 -47.32 22.29 23.23
N ASN A 92 -47.58 22.79 22.02
CA ASN A 92 -48.78 22.45 21.28
C ASN A 92 -48.54 21.30 20.30
N TYR A 93 -49.62 20.63 19.94
CA TYR A 93 -49.58 19.55 18.95
C TYR A 93 -49.06 20.03 17.59
N SER A 94 -49.53 21.19 17.12
CA SER A 94 -49.11 21.76 15.84
C SER A 94 -47.61 22.03 15.78
N GLU A 95 -47.03 22.52 16.87
CA GLU A 95 -45.59 22.79 16.97
C GLU A 95 -44.77 21.49 16.99
N TRP A 96 -45.21 20.48 17.73
CA TRP A 96 -44.57 19.15 17.68
C TRP A 96 -44.68 18.52 16.29
N HIS A 97 -45.81 18.71 15.61
CA HIS A 97 -46.01 18.21 14.25
C HIS A 97 -45.07 18.90 13.26
N GLU A 98 -44.91 20.22 13.35
CA GLU A 98 -43.96 20.98 12.54
C GLU A 98 -42.50 20.57 12.81
N ALA A 99 -42.15 20.39 14.09
CA ALA A 99 -40.82 19.93 14.50
C ALA A 99 -40.54 18.50 13.99
N ASP A 100 -41.50 17.59 14.06
CA ASP A 100 -41.38 16.24 13.51
C ASP A 100 -41.21 16.23 11.98
N GLN A 101 -41.86 17.16 11.27
CA GLN A 101 -41.69 17.27 9.81
C GLN A 101 -40.32 17.84 9.41
N ASN A 102 -39.84 18.88 10.11
CA ASN A 102 -38.67 19.65 9.69
C ASN A 102 -37.35 19.19 10.33
N LEU A 103 -37.39 18.61 11.54
CA LEU A 103 -36.20 18.34 12.34
C LEU A 103 -36.00 16.85 12.65
N ARG A 104 -36.97 15.97 12.36
CA ARG A 104 -36.84 14.54 12.66
C ARG A 104 -35.63 13.93 11.96
N ILE A 105 -34.83 13.22 12.74
CA ILE A 105 -33.70 12.43 12.27
C ILE A 105 -33.99 10.93 12.40
N ASN A 106 -33.76 10.20 11.31
CA ASN A 106 -33.88 8.75 11.24
C ASN A 106 -32.76 8.08 10.41
N TYR A 107 -31.79 8.85 9.90
CA TYR A 107 -30.72 8.31 9.06
C TYR A 107 -29.86 7.26 9.79
N TYR A 108 -29.69 7.39 11.12
CA TYR A 108 -28.87 6.47 11.91
C TYR A 108 -29.36 5.02 11.78
N GLN A 109 -30.66 4.81 11.56
CA GLN A 109 -31.25 3.49 11.32
C GLN A 109 -30.72 2.84 10.02
N TRP A 110 -30.39 3.65 9.02
CA TRP A 110 -30.02 3.23 7.67
C TRP A 110 -28.53 3.14 7.43
N VAL A 111 -27.70 3.66 8.35
CA VAL A 111 -26.24 3.73 8.19
C VAL A 111 -25.62 2.37 7.80
N PRO A 112 -25.93 1.22 8.45
CA PRO A 112 -25.32 -0.05 8.08
C PRO A 112 -25.65 -0.49 6.65
N PHE A 113 -26.91 -0.33 6.23
CA PHE A 113 -27.34 -0.66 4.87
C PHE A 113 -26.69 0.27 3.84
N MET A 114 -26.55 1.53 4.22
CA MET A 114 -25.92 2.54 3.39
C MET A 114 -24.44 2.20 3.15
N LEU A 115 -23.69 1.91 4.20
CA LEU A 115 -22.29 1.48 4.09
C LEU A 115 -22.16 0.18 3.27
N GLY A 116 -23.11 -0.76 3.41
CA GLY A 116 -23.20 -1.95 2.58
C GLY A 116 -23.41 -1.64 1.09
N LEU A 117 -24.28 -0.70 0.76
CA LEU A 117 -24.48 -0.23 -0.61
C LEU A 117 -23.20 0.44 -1.16
N GLN A 118 -22.56 1.30 -0.37
CA GLN A 118 -21.28 1.92 -0.75
C GLN A 118 -20.20 0.88 -1.04
N CYS A 119 -20.14 -0.17 -0.22
CA CYS A 119 -19.23 -1.29 -0.41
C CYS A 119 -19.46 -1.99 -1.76
N ILE A 120 -20.73 -2.26 -2.12
CA ILE A 120 -21.09 -2.87 -3.41
C ILE A 120 -20.66 -1.94 -4.57
N LEU A 121 -20.97 -0.65 -4.47
CA LEU A 121 -20.65 0.33 -5.51
C LEU A 121 -19.14 0.47 -5.77
N PHE A 122 -18.30 0.39 -4.74
CA PHE A 122 -16.84 0.34 -4.90
C PHE A 122 -16.33 -0.93 -5.60
N TYR A 123 -17.06 -2.04 -5.50
CA TYR A 123 -16.67 -3.31 -6.11
C TYR A 123 -17.13 -3.45 -7.58
N ILE A 124 -18.25 -2.81 -7.97
CA ILE A 124 -18.84 -2.90 -9.32
C ILE A 124 -17.83 -2.64 -10.45
N PRO A 125 -16.98 -1.58 -10.43
CA PRO A 125 -16.11 -1.30 -11.57
C PRO A 125 -15.11 -2.43 -11.87
N ARG A 126 -14.70 -3.20 -10.85
CA ARG A 126 -13.88 -4.40 -11.02
C ARG A 126 -14.64 -5.50 -11.74
N VAL A 127 -15.87 -5.78 -11.32
CA VAL A 127 -16.72 -6.80 -11.97
C VAL A 127 -16.92 -6.45 -13.44
N VAL A 128 -17.18 -5.17 -13.74
CA VAL A 128 -17.30 -4.68 -15.12
C VAL A 128 -15.99 -4.88 -15.89
N TRP A 129 -14.84 -4.56 -15.29
CA TRP A 129 -13.53 -4.79 -15.92
C TRP A 129 -13.29 -6.27 -16.25
N GLN A 130 -13.56 -7.17 -15.30
CA GLN A 130 -13.38 -8.61 -15.48
C GLN A 130 -14.30 -9.17 -16.56
N ILE A 131 -15.58 -8.76 -16.59
CA ILE A 131 -16.53 -9.16 -17.64
C ILE A 131 -16.05 -8.71 -19.02
N ILE A 132 -15.57 -7.47 -19.15
CA ILE A 132 -15.08 -6.96 -20.45
C ILE A 132 -13.81 -7.70 -20.88
N CYS A 133 -12.91 -8.02 -19.94
CA CYS A 133 -11.71 -8.80 -20.20
C CYS A 133 -12.08 -10.22 -20.69
N TYR A 134 -12.89 -10.95 -19.92
CA TYR A 134 -13.27 -12.33 -20.21
C TYR A 134 -13.94 -12.46 -21.58
N ASN A 135 -14.93 -11.62 -21.87
CA ASN A 135 -15.66 -11.64 -23.15
C ASN A 135 -14.76 -11.32 -24.36
N ARG A 136 -13.58 -10.72 -24.13
CA ARG A 136 -12.71 -10.25 -25.20
C ARG A 136 -11.52 -11.16 -25.48
N THR A 137 -10.81 -11.58 -24.44
CA THR A 137 -9.61 -12.43 -24.56
C THR A 137 -9.95 -13.92 -24.59
N GLY A 138 -11.19 -14.31 -24.23
CA GLY A 138 -11.61 -15.72 -24.15
C GLY A 138 -10.91 -16.52 -23.06
N THR A 139 -10.04 -15.87 -22.30
CA THR A 139 -9.25 -16.38 -21.17
C THR A 139 -9.09 -15.26 -20.15
N ASP A 140 -8.91 -15.61 -18.89
CA ASP A 140 -8.74 -14.63 -17.83
C ASP A 140 -7.36 -13.96 -17.91
N LEU A 141 -7.35 -12.63 -18.07
CA LEU A 141 -6.15 -11.81 -18.05
C LEU A 141 -5.42 -11.90 -16.69
N GLU A 142 -6.16 -12.17 -15.61
CA GLU A 142 -5.62 -12.45 -14.27
C GLU A 142 -4.79 -13.74 -14.27
N HIS A 143 -5.22 -14.76 -15.01
CA HIS A 143 -4.47 -16.02 -15.16
C HIS A 143 -3.12 -15.79 -15.82
N LEU A 144 -3.05 -14.95 -16.87
CA LEU A 144 -1.80 -14.60 -17.54
C LEU A 144 -0.77 -14.00 -16.57
N VAL A 145 -1.20 -13.03 -15.76
CA VAL A 145 -0.35 -12.38 -14.75
C VAL A 145 0.02 -13.35 -13.63
N THR A 146 -0.90 -14.22 -13.23
CA THR A 146 -0.66 -15.25 -12.22
C THR A 146 0.39 -16.25 -12.69
N VAL A 147 0.32 -16.73 -13.93
CA VAL A 147 1.32 -17.64 -14.51
C VAL A 147 2.68 -16.94 -14.62
N ALA A 148 2.72 -15.67 -15.01
CA ALA A 148 3.95 -14.89 -15.03
C ALA A 148 4.54 -14.72 -13.62
N ASN A 149 3.71 -14.46 -12.61
CA ASN A 149 4.19 -14.38 -11.22
C ASN A 149 4.66 -15.75 -10.70
N ASN A 150 3.99 -16.84 -11.06
CA ASN A 150 4.44 -18.19 -10.74
C ASN A 150 5.80 -18.48 -11.38
N ALA A 151 6.03 -18.04 -12.63
CA ALA A 151 7.34 -18.14 -13.28
C ALA A 151 8.43 -17.35 -12.52
N SER A 152 8.05 -16.28 -11.82
CA SER A 152 8.96 -15.56 -10.92
C SER A 152 9.39 -16.42 -9.72
N ASN A 153 8.52 -17.33 -9.27
CA ASN A 153 8.73 -18.13 -8.08
C ASN A 153 9.28 -19.54 -8.35
N THR A 154 9.24 -20.05 -9.59
CA THR A 154 9.75 -21.40 -9.92
C THR A 154 11.26 -21.48 -10.21
N ILE A 155 11.76 -22.73 -10.30
CA ILE A 155 13.16 -23.10 -10.64
C ILE A 155 13.40 -22.92 -12.15
N GLU A 156 14.67 -22.78 -12.57
CA GLU A 156 15.05 -22.32 -13.92
C GLU A 156 14.45 -23.12 -15.10
N ASN A 157 14.41 -24.46 -15.02
CA ASN A 157 13.90 -25.29 -16.12
C ASN A 157 12.38 -25.16 -16.29
N ASP A 158 11.63 -25.21 -15.19
CA ASP A 158 10.16 -25.04 -15.20
C ASP A 158 9.78 -23.61 -15.58
N ARG A 159 10.57 -22.62 -15.16
CA ARG A 159 10.38 -21.21 -15.53
C ARG A 159 10.41 -21.01 -17.04
N LYS A 160 11.34 -21.63 -17.77
CA LYS A 160 11.40 -21.51 -19.24
C LYS A 160 10.11 -22.02 -19.89
N GLY A 161 9.54 -23.11 -19.39
CA GLY A 161 8.25 -23.63 -19.83
C GLY A 161 7.11 -22.64 -19.60
N LEU A 162 7.02 -22.05 -18.41
CA LEU A 162 6.00 -21.06 -18.06
C LEU A 162 6.14 -19.75 -18.86
N VAL A 163 7.37 -19.24 -19.02
CA VAL A 163 7.63 -18.03 -19.82
C VAL A 163 7.25 -18.25 -21.27
N LYS A 164 7.58 -19.42 -21.85
CA LYS A 164 7.18 -19.79 -23.20
C LYS A 164 5.66 -19.87 -23.34
N HIS A 165 4.97 -20.40 -22.32
CA HIS A 165 3.51 -20.41 -22.29
C HIS A 165 2.93 -19.00 -22.28
N VAL A 166 3.41 -18.11 -21.40
CA VAL A 166 2.99 -16.69 -21.34
C VAL A 166 3.22 -15.99 -22.67
N ALA A 167 4.40 -16.16 -23.28
CA ALA A 167 4.72 -15.55 -24.57
C ALA A 167 3.83 -16.07 -25.71
N ALA A 168 3.55 -17.38 -25.73
CA ALA A 168 2.66 -17.99 -26.73
C ALA A 168 1.20 -17.50 -26.57
N THR A 169 0.67 -17.46 -25.34
CA THR A 169 -0.67 -16.93 -25.07
C THR A 169 -0.76 -15.46 -25.48
N MET A 170 0.26 -14.64 -25.17
CA MET A 170 0.31 -13.24 -25.62
C MET A 170 0.38 -13.12 -27.13
N GLU A 171 1.14 -13.96 -27.81
CA GLU A 171 1.18 -14.00 -29.27
C GLU A 171 -0.22 -14.29 -29.85
N GLU A 172 -0.89 -15.33 -29.38
CA GLU A 172 -2.23 -15.71 -29.84
C GLU A 172 -3.24 -14.58 -29.61
N MET A 173 -3.19 -13.93 -28.45
CA MET A 173 -4.02 -12.76 -28.14
C MET A 173 -3.75 -11.58 -29.06
N LEU A 174 -2.50 -11.33 -29.46
CA LEU A 174 -2.17 -10.23 -30.39
C LEU A 174 -2.54 -10.56 -31.84
N PHE A 175 -2.44 -11.83 -32.26
CA PHE A 175 -2.64 -12.26 -33.65
C PHE A 175 -4.06 -12.63 -34.05
N GLN A 176 -4.90 -13.14 -33.13
CA GLN A 176 -6.35 -13.30 -33.38
C GLN A 176 -7.02 -11.98 -33.83
N HIS A 177 -6.34 -10.84 -33.61
CA HIS A 177 -6.84 -9.50 -33.83
C HIS A 177 -6.28 -8.79 -35.08
N ARG A 178 -5.52 -9.48 -35.96
CA ARG A 178 -4.90 -8.88 -37.15
C ARG A 178 -5.88 -8.70 -38.33
N ASP A 179 -5.76 -7.56 -39.05
CA ASP A 179 -6.63 -7.18 -40.18
C ASP A 179 -6.55 -8.16 -41.37
N TYR A 180 -7.70 -8.58 -41.89
CA TYR A 180 -7.83 -9.28 -43.19
C TYR A 180 -8.81 -8.59 -44.18
N ARG A 181 -9.40 -7.43 -43.84
CA ARG A 181 -10.37 -6.72 -44.71
C ARG A 181 -9.86 -5.33 -45.13
N HIS A 182 -9.89 -5.07 -46.44
CA HIS A 182 -9.64 -3.76 -47.06
C HIS A 182 -10.98 -3.06 -47.32
N GLY A 183 -11.14 -1.79 -46.89
CA GLY A 183 -12.36 -1.02 -47.12
C GLY A 183 -12.33 0.41 -46.54
N LYS A 184 -13.18 1.31 -47.06
CA LYS A 184 -13.20 2.75 -46.75
C LYS A 184 -13.32 3.09 -45.25
N VAL A 185 -14.06 2.28 -44.49
CA VAL A 185 -14.21 2.44 -43.02
C VAL A 185 -12.91 2.12 -42.27
N ALA A 186 -12.11 1.18 -42.77
CA ALA A 186 -10.81 0.86 -42.19
C ALA A 186 -9.80 2.01 -42.41
N ASP A 187 -9.82 2.65 -43.58
CA ASP A 187 -8.97 3.80 -43.88
C ASP A 187 -9.37 5.06 -43.10
N ALA A 188 -10.67 5.31 -42.91
CA ALA A 188 -11.16 6.38 -42.04
C ALA A 188 -10.68 6.19 -40.60
N ARG A 189 -10.73 4.96 -40.06
CA ARG A 189 -10.20 4.64 -38.73
C ARG A 189 -8.68 4.76 -38.64
N ARG A 190 -7.92 4.43 -39.70
CA ARG A 190 -6.47 4.65 -39.76
C ARG A 190 -6.12 6.13 -39.75
N LYS A 191 -6.87 6.98 -40.46
CA LYS A 191 -6.72 8.45 -40.39
C LYS A 191 -7.06 8.99 -38.99
N ALA A 192 -8.14 8.51 -38.38
CA ALA A 192 -8.49 8.87 -37.00
C ALA A 192 -7.42 8.43 -35.99
N PHE A 193 -6.82 7.24 -36.15
CA PHE A 193 -5.71 6.78 -35.32
C PHE A 193 -4.44 7.63 -35.49
N LYS A 194 -4.15 8.11 -36.71
CA LYS A 194 -3.06 9.08 -36.94
C LYS A 194 -3.32 10.43 -36.26
N LEU A 195 -4.59 10.82 -36.09
CA LEU A 195 -4.99 12.10 -35.49
C LEU A 195 -5.12 12.05 -33.95
N CYS A 196 -5.81 11.03 -33.41
CA CYS A 196 -6.17 10.90 -31.99
C CYS A 196 -5.44 9.76 -31.26
N GLY A 197 -4.54 9.03 -31.94
CA GLY A 197 -3.66 8.02 -31.35
C GLY A 197 -4.40 6.94 -30.57
N MET A 198 -4.00 6.76 -29.30
CA MET A 198 -4.51 5.72 -28.39
C MET A 198 -5.99 5.89 -27.99
N PHE A 199 -6.61 7.05 -28.22
CA PHE A 199 -8.01 7.31 -27.87
C PHE A 199 -9.02 6.78 -28.90
N VAL A 200 -8.54 6.28 -30.04
CA VAL A 200 -9.38 5.61 -31.02
C VAL A 200 -9.51 4.14 -30.65
N ALA A 201 -10.69 3.77 -30.13
CA ALA A 201 -11.02 2.40 -29.80
C ALA A 201 -11.14 1.55 -31.08
N SER A 202 -10.14 0.72 -31.35
CA SER A 202 -10.21 -0.24 -32.45
C SER A 202 -9.61 -1.57 -32.08
N LYS A 203 -10.47 -2.59 -32.17
CA LYS A 203 -10.16 -4.01 -31.97
C LYS A 203 -8.99 -4.51 -32.82
N ARG A 204 -8.75 -3.89 -33.98
CA ARG A 204 -7.77 -4.36 -34.98
C ARG A 204 -6.51 -3.49 -35.11
N LEU A 205 -6.51 -2.29 -34.50
CA LEU A 205 -5.32 -1.43 -34.34
C LEU A 205 -4.54 -1.75 -33.04
N GLY A 206 -5.07 -2.62 -32.18
CA GLY A 206 -4.42 -3.00 -30.92
C GLY A 206 -4.38 -1.88 -29.89
N THR A 207 -5.48 -1.12 -29.78
CA THR A 207 -5.70 -0.04 -28.80
C THR A 207 -6.92 -0.25 -27.90
N TRP A 208 -7.64 -1.37 -28.08
CA TRP A 208 -8.95 -1.57 -27.43
C TRP A 208 -8.82 -1.84 -25.92
N LEU A 209 -7.84 -2.65 -25.52
CA LEU A 209 -7.65 -2.99 -24.10
C LEU A 209 -7.31 -1.73 -23.30
N ILE A 210 -6.46 -0.86 -23.85
CA ILE A 210 -6.09 0.39 -23.21
C ILE A 210 -7.25 1.38 -23.13
N PHE A 211 -8.02 1.53 -24.21
CA PHE A 211 -9.20 2.40 -24.20
C PHE A 211 -10.20 1.95 -23.12
N THR A 212 -10.48 0.64 -23.07
CA THR A 212 -11.37 0.05 -22.06
C THR A 212 -10.82 0.25 -20.65
N TYR A 213 -9.52 0.05 -20.45
CA TYR A 213 -8.87 0.26 -19.17
C TYR A 213 -8.97 1.72 -18.70
N LEU A 214 -8.74 2.70 -19.58
CA LEU A 214 -8.93 4.12 -19.28
C LEU A 214 -10.40 4.44 -18.97
N PHE A 215 -11.35 3.82 -19.68
CA PHE A 215 -12.78 3.96 -19.40
C PHE A 215 -13.14 3.44 -18.00
N ILE A 216 -12.63 2.26 -17.61
CA ILE A 216 -12.81 1.73 -16.26
C ILE A 216 -12.21 2.67 -15.20
N LYS A 217 -11.06 3.28 -15.45
CA LYS A 217 -10.50 4.29 -14.52
C LYS A 217 -11.38 5.51 -14.36
N CYS A 218 -12.01 5.97 -15.43
CA CYS A 218 -13.00 7.04 -15.35
C CYS A 218 -14.22 6.61 -14.51
N ILE A 219 -14.66 5.35 -14.62
CA ILE A 219 -15.73 4.80 -13.78
C ILE A 219 -15.29 4.75 -12.30
N TYR A 220 -14.06 4.33 -11.99
CA TYR A 220 -13.54 4.37 -10.61
C TYR A 220 -13.54 5.79 -10.03
N LEU A 221 -13.08 6.77 -10.81
CA LEU A 221 -13.08 8.17 -10.39
C LEU A 221 -14.50 8.71 -10.20
N ALA A 222 -15.40 8.43 -11.14
CA ALA A 222 -16.80 8.82 -11.05
C ALA A 222 -17.48 8.18 -9.83
N ASN A 223 -17.19 6.91 -9.54
CA ASN A 223 -17.67 6.26 -8.33
C ASN A 223 -17.12 6.95 -7.08
N ALA A 224 -15.81 7.18 -6.96
CA ALA A 224 -15.25 7.85 -5.78
C ALA A 224 -15.85 9.24 -5.51
N ILE A 225 -16.08 10.05 -6.55
CA ILE A 225 -16.77 11.34 -6.43
C ILE A 225 -18.25 11.14 -6.05
N GLY A 226 -18.91 10.17 -6.69
CA GLY A 226 -20.29 9.80 -6.38
C GLY A 226 -20.46 9.39 -4.92
N GLN A 227 -19.48 8.69 -4.33
CA GLN A 227 -19.50 8.29 -2.92
C GLN A 227 -19.43 9.49 -1.96
N LEU A 228 -18.61 10.51 -2.27
CA LEU A 228 -18.57 11.75 -1.49
C LEU A 228 -19.93 12.47 -1.53
N TYR A 229 -20.53 12.57 -2.72
CA TYR A 229 -21.85 13.16 -2.90
C TYR A 229 -22.97 12.37 -2.20
N LEU A 230 -22.86 11.04 -2.26
CA LEU A 230 -23.81 10.12 -1.63
C LEU A 230 -23.80 10.28 -0.11
N MET A 231 -22.62 10.37 0.52
CA MET A 231 -22.50 10.63 1.96
C MET A 231 -23.08 12.00 2.34
N GLN A 232 -22.79 13.04 1.55
CA GLN A 232 -23.32 14.39 1.80
C GLN A 232 -24.85 14.40 1.76
N THR A 233 -25.44 13.79 0.73
CA THR A 233 -26.89 13.75 0.54
C THR A 233 -27.57 12.93 1.62
N PHE A 234 -26.99 11.78 2.00
CA PHE A 234 -27.53 10.90 3.02
C PHE A 234 -27.61 11.55 4.41
N LEU A 235 -26.63 12.39 4.75
CA LEU A 235 -26.59 13.10 6.04
C LEU A 235 -27.44 14.38 6.05
N GLY A 236 -28.07 14.75 4.93
CA GLY A 236 -28.96 15.91 4.85
C GLY A 236 -28.24 17.27 4.83
N PHE A 237 -26.95 17.32 4.50
CA PHE A 237 -26.21 18.58 4.44
C PHE A 237 -26.65 19.44 3.25
N ASN A 238 -26.76 20.76 3.46
CA ASN A 238 -27.04 21.73 2.40
C ASN A 238 -25.99 21.65 1.27
N LYS A 239 -26.41 21.93 0.02
CA LYS A 239 -25.53 21.91 -1.17
C LYS A 239 -24.26 22.78 -1.03
N SER A 240 -24.30 23.81 -0.18
CA SER A 240 -23.15 24.68 0.13
C SER A 240 -22.05 23.99 0.94
N MET A 241 -22.34 22.88 1.63
CA MET A 241 -21.38 22.11 2.45
C MET A 241 -20.80 20.92 1.68
N GLY A 242 -20.32 21.15 0.46
CA GLY A 242 -19.69 20.09 -0.37
C GLY A 242 -18.48 19.43 0.30
N ASN A 243 -17.79 20.16 1.18
CA ASN A 243 -16.65 19.69 1.96
C ASN A 243 -17.05 19.38 3.42
N PHE A 244 -18.19 18.71 3.64
CA PHE A 244 -18.71 18.47 4.99
C PHE A 244 -17.68 17.80 5.92
N GLY A 245 -16.87 16.85 5.42
CA GLY A 245 -15.88 16.17 6.24
C GLY A 245 -14.81 17.10 6.82
N TYR A 246 -14.39 18.11 6.06
CA TYR A 246 -13.47 19.13 6.54
C TYR A 246 -14.14 20.07 7.54
N GLU A 247 -15.36 20.53 7.26
CA GLU A 247 -16.06 21.49 8.11
C GLU A 247 -16.41 20.88 9.48
N VAL A 248 -16.92 19.64 9.51
CA VAL A 248 -17.20 18.92 10.75
C VAL A 248 -15.91 18.65 11.53
N ALA A 249 -14.81 18.29 10.85
CA ALA A 249 -13.52 18.12 11.52
C ALA A 249 -13.00 19.44 12.12
N LYS A 250 -13.21 20.57 11.44
CA LYS A 250 -12.85 21.90 11.92
C LYS A 250 -13.67 22.29 13.15
N TYR A 251 -15.00 22.13 13.12
CA TYR A 251 -15.86 22.41 14.27
C TYR A 251 -15.46 21.62 15.52
N MET A 252 -15.07 20.37 15.31
CA MET A 252 -14.55 19.52 16.38
C MET A 252 -13.21 20.02 16.95
N ILE A 253 -12.29 20.49 16.11
CA ILE A 253 -11.01 21.05 16.57
C ILE A 253 -11.23 22.36 17.33
N GLU A 254 -12.22 23.16 16.92
CA GLU A 254 -12.61 24.41 17.58
C GLU A 254 -13.43 24.17 18.86
N GLY A 255 -13.80 22.92 19.17
CA GLY A 255 -14.58 22.57 20.36
C GLY A 255 -16.06 22.94 20.30
N ARG A 256 -16.61 23.17 19.09
CA ARG A 256 -18.06 23.35 18.90
C ARG A 256 -18.75 21.99 18.89
N ASP A 257 -19.56 21.74 19.90
CA ASP A 257 -20.24 20.47 20.11
C ASP A 257 -21.53 20.36 19.25
N TRP A 258 -22.19 19.20 19.36
CA TRP A 258 -23.40 18.83 18.63
C TRP A 258 -24.64 19.64 19.03
N ASP A 259 -24.60 20.23 20.22
CA ASP A 259 -25.57 21.10 20.87
C ASP A 259 -25.68 22.50 20.23
N GLU A 260 -24.69 22.90 19.42
CA GLU A 260 -24.72 24.15 18.64
C GLU A 260 -25.03 23.90 17.15
N THR A 261 -24.60 22.76 16.61
CA THR A 261 -24.59 22.53 15.16
C THR A 261 -25.81 21.79 14.62
N ARG A 262 -26.52 21.02 15.48
CA ARG A 262 -27.50 19.97 15.10
C ARG A 262 -26.94 18.88 14.19
N ILE A 263 -25.63 18.87 13.94
CA ILE A 263 -24.96 17.91 13.09
C ILE A 263 -24.56 16.73 13.99
N PHE A 264 -25.09 15.54 13.69
CA PHE A 264 -24.94 14.34 14.54
C PHE A 264 -25.35 14.56 16.02
N PRO A 265 -26.62 14.88 16.31
CA PRO A 265 -27.07 15.12 17.68
C PRO A 265 -26.96 13.85 18.53
N ARG A 266 -26.50 14.03 19.76
CA ARG A 266 -26.27 12.96 20.72
C ARG A 266 -27.41 12.82 21.72
N VAL A 267 -28.14 13.91 21.96
CA VAL A 267 -29.37 13.95 22.76
C VAL A 267 -30.48 14.52 21.90
N SER A 268 -31.67 13.95 22.02
CA SER A 268 -32.83 14.32 21.21
C SER A 268 -34.13 14.01 21.96
N PHE A 269 -35.24 14.54 21.45
CA PHE A 269 -36.56 14.30 22.01
C PHE A 269 -37.35 13.34 21.14
N CYS A 270 -38.20 12.55 21.77
CA CYS A 270 -39.11 11.62 21.13
C CYS A 270 -40.53 11.94 21.61
N TYR A 271 -41.42 12.25 20.68
CA TYR A 271 -42.80 12.59 20.97
C TYR A 271 -43.71 11.40 20.68
N LEU A 272 -44.42 10.92 21.71
CA LEU A 272 -45.37 9.83 21.63
C LEU A 272 -46.77 10.42 21.59
N GLU A 273 -47.35 10.48 20.39
CA GLU A 273 -48.65 11.13 20.18
C GLU A 273 -49.84 10.27 20.63
N HIS A 274 -49.77 8.95 20.44
CA HIS A 274 -50.92 8.06 20.53
C HIS A 274 -50.68 6.83 21.42
N VAL A 275 -50.30 7.03 22.69
CA VAL A 275 -50.34 5.92 23.65
C VAL A 275 -51.80 5.71 24.07
N ARG A 276 -52.40 4.67 23.49
CA ARG A 276 -53.82 4.34 23.70
C ARG A 276 -53.98 3.50 24.95
N HIS A 277 -54.67 4.06 25.93
CA HIS A 277 -55.29 3.30 27.02
C HIS A 277 -56.80 3.21 26.76
N LEU A 278 -57.50 2.27 27.38
CA LEU A 278 -58.95 2.13 27.19
C LEU A 278 -59.65 3.46 27.54
N GLY A 279 -60.30 4.09 26.56
CA GLY A 279 -61.07 5.33 26.72
C GLY A 279 -60.28 6.64 26.74
N THR A 280 -58.93 6.62 26.72
CA THR A 280 -58.10 7.85 26.73
C THR A 280 -56.81 7.71 25.90
N THR A 281 -56.42 8.78 25.22
CA THR A 281 -55.13 8.89 24.51
C THR A 281 -54.22 9.83 25.28
N ASN A 282 -53.12 9.31 25.81
CA ASN A 282 -52.11 10.11 26.52
C ASN A 282 -50.92 10.39 25.61
N ARG A 283 -50.33 11.57 25.78
CA ARG A 283 -49.15 12.03 25.06
C ARG A 283 -47.96 12.07 25.99
N TYR A 284 -46.81 11.61 25.52
CA TYR A 284 -45.58 11.61 26.30
C TYR A 284 -44.44 12.21 25.48
N VAL A 285 -43.56 12.96 26.14
CA VAL A 285 -42.30 13.43 25.57
C VAL A 285 -41.16 12.79 26.34
N ALA A 286 -40.33 12.04 25.65
CA ALA A 286 -39.13 11.43 26.18
C ALA A 286 -37.88 12.17 25.72
N GLN A 287 -36.91 12.30 26.62
CA GLN A 287 -35.57 12.76 26.29
C GLN A 287 -34.67 11.52 26.12
N CYS A 288 -34.02 11.39 24.97
CA CYS A 288 -33.28 10.20 24.59
C CYS A 288 -31.83 10.53 24.21
N VAL A 289 -30.91 9.64 24.57
CA VAL A 289 -29.49 9.69 24.21
C VAL A 289 -29.20 8.64 23.14
N LEU A 290 -28.42 9.02 22.12
CA LEU A 290 -28.03 8.17 20.99
C LEU A 290 -26.50 8.00 20.94
N PRO A 291 -25.92 7.07 21.73
CA PRO A 291 -24.48 6.80 21.69
C PRO A 291 -23.97 6.34 20.32
N VAL A 292 -24.83 5.71 19.50
CA VAL A 292 -24.51 5.28 18.13
C VAL A 292 -24.12 6.47 17.26
N ASN A 293 -24.71 7.65 17.49
CA ASN A 293 -24.46 8.79 16.63
C ASN A 293 -23.06 9.38 16.81
N MET A 294 -22.49 9.24 18.01
CA MET A 294 -21.08 9.57 18.27
C MET A 294 -20.14 8.71 17.42
N LEU A 295 -20.46 7.42 17.23
CA LEU A 295 -19.69 6.52 16.37
C LEU A 295 -19.82 6.92 14.89
N ASN A 296 -21.05 7.22 14.46
CA ASN A 296 -21.33 7.64 13.08
C ASN A 296 -20.58 8.93 12.73
N GLU A 297 -20.61 9.93 13.61
CA GLU A 297 -19.88 11.19 13.46
C GLU A 297 -18.40 10.93 13.13
N LYS A 298 -17.70 10.10 13.91
CA LYS A 298 -16.27 9.81 13.69
C LYS A 298 -16.03 9.02 12.43
N LEU A 299 -16.87 8.02 12.18
CA LEU A 299 -16.73 7.17 11.01
C LEU A 299 -16.87 7.98 9.72
N TYR A 300 -17.90 8.83 9.60
CA TYR A 300 -18.14 9.59 8.37
C TYR A 300 -17.05 10.62 8.11
N ILE A 301 -16.46 11.23 9.14
CA ILE A 301 -15.26 12.07 8.99
C ILE A 301 -14.11 11.25 8.39
N PHE A 302 -13.82 10.07 8.95
CA PHE A 302 -12.76 9.19 8.46
C PHE A 302 -13.01 8.72 7.01
N LEU A 303 -14.22 8.25 6.70
CA LEU A 303 -14.59 7.78 5.37
C LEU A 303 -14.51 8.88 4.30
N TRP A 304 -14.81 10.13 4.66
CA TRP A 304 -14.69 11.27 3.76
C TRP A 304 -13.22 11.50 3.36
N PHE A 305 -12.31 11.58 4.33
CA PHE A 305 -10.87 11.76 4.05
C PHE A 305 -10.29 10.58 3.27
N TRP A 306 -10.66 9.35 3.63
CA TRP A 306 -10.23 8.15 2.90
C TRP A 306 -10.69 8.19 1.44
N THR A 307 -11.97 8.44 1.20
CA THR A 307 -12.55 8.48 -0.15
C THR A 307 -11.95 9.62 -0.97
N ALA A 308 -11.66 10.78 -0.36
CA ALA A 308 -10.96 11.88 -1.01
C ALA A 308 -9.54 11.48 -1.46
N ILE A 309 -8.78 10.77 -0.62
CA ILE A 309 -7.45 10.24 -0.97
C ILE A 309 -7.56 9.27 -2.16
N VAL A 310 -8.51 8.35 -2.13
CA VAL A 310 -8.76 7.40 -3.23
C VAL A 310 -9.10 8.13 -4.54
N ALA A 311 -9.93 9.16 -4.48
CA ALA A 311 -10.27 9.99 -5.64
C ALA A 311 -9.04 10.71 -6.21
N VAL A 312 -8.21 11.32 -5.37
CA VAL A 312 -6.97 12.00 -5.78
C VAL A 312 -5.97 11.02 -6.41
N CYS A 313 -5.73 9.86 -5.78
CA CYS A 313 -4.83 8.85 -6.33
C CYS A 313 -5.30 8.31 -7.69
N THR A 314 -6.61 8.11 -7.85
CA THR A 314 -7.21 7.67 -9.13
C THR A 314 -7.12 8.77 -10.20
N ALA A 315 -7.37 10.03 -9.83
CA ALA A 315 -7.23 11.19 -10.71
C ALA A 315 -5.78 11.38 -11.20
N ILE A 316 -4.77 11.10 -10.36
CA ILE A 316 -3.35 11.11 -10.75
C ILE A 316 -2.99 9.90 -11.62
N SER A 317 -3.58 8.72 -11.40
CA SER A 317 -3.28 7.51 -12.17
C SER A 317 -3.63 7.64 -13.66
N ILE A 318 -4.79 8.23 -13.97
CA ILE A 318 -5.26 8.40 -15.37
C ILE A 318 -4.23 9.10 -16.28
N PRO A 319 -3.74 10.32 -15.97
CA PRO A 319 -2.76 11.00 -16.80
C PRO A 319 -1.41 10.28 -16.83
N LEU A 320 -1.00 9.60 -15.75
CA LEU A 320 0.23 8.81 -15.75
C LEU A 320 0.17 7.67 -16.78
N TRP A 321 -0.97 6.99 -16.91
CA TRP A 321 -1.15 5.95 -17.92
C TRP A 321 -1.19 6.49 -19.34
N ILE A 322 -1.84 7.64 -19.56
CA ILE A 322 -1.84 8.35 -20.85
C ILE A 322 -0.40 8.68 -21.27
N VAL A 323 0.43 9.21 -20.36
CA VAL A 323 1.84 9.54 -20.67
C VAL A 323 2.71 8.29 -20.90
N ARG A 324 2.49 7.22 -20.13
CA ARG A 324 3.27 5.97 -20.22
C ARG A 324 3.05 5.22 -21.54
N LEU A 325 1.83 5.27 -22.08
CA LEU A 325 1.43 4.53 -23.28
C LEU A 325 1.34 5.41 -24.53
N GLY A 326 1.01 6.70 -24.41
CA GLY A 326 0.82 7.60 -25.55
C GLY A 326 2.11 8.04 -26.22
N ARG A 327 3.22 8.18 -25.48
CA ARG A 327 4.51 8.59 -26.05
C ARG A 327 5.29 7.40 -26.60
N GLU A 328 5.56 7.41 -27.90
CA GLU A 328 6.35 6.37 -28.57
C GLU A 328 7.75 6.23 -27.95
N LYS A 329 8.43 7.36 -27.64
CA LYS A 329 9.73 7.36 -26.96
C LYS A 329 9.71 6.56 -25.65
N ASN A 330 8.61 6.63 -24.88
CA ASN A 330 8.47 5.91 -23.61
C ASN A 330 8.26 4.40 -23.83
N ARG A 331 7.49 4.02 -24.86
CA ARG A 331 7.27 2.61 -25.25
C ARG A 331 8.57 1.98 -25.75
N THR A 332 9.27 2.67 -26.66
CA THR A 332 10.56 2.22 -27.20
C THR A 332 11.63 2.13 -26.13
N HIS A 333 11.70 3.10 -25.23
CA HIS A 333 12.64 3.04 -24.10
C HIS A 333 12.34 1.86 -23.16
N PHE A 334 11.06 1.58 -22.89
CA PHE A 334 10.64 0.47 -22.02
C PHE A 334 11.06 -0.89 -22.58
N ILE A 335 10.76 -1.19 -23.86
CA ILE A 335 11.13 -2.47 -24.46
C ILE A 335 12.64 -2.58 -24.69
N LYS A 336 13.29 -1.50 -25.13
CA LYS A 336 14.75 -1.46 -25.33
C LYS A 336 15.53 -1.73 -24.04
N LYS A 337 14.97 -1.38 -22.87
CA LYS A 337 15.54 -1.69 -21.56
C LYS A 337 15.68 -3.21 -21.36
N PHE A 338 14.63 -3.98 -21.67
CA PHE A 338 14.62 -5.43 -21.46
C PHE A 338 15.48 -6.19 -22.47
N LEU A 339 15.45 -5.80 -23.75
CA LEU A 339 16.28 -6.46 -24.77
C LEU A 339 17.78 -6.25 -24.54
N ARG A 340 18.18 -5.11 -23.98
CA ARG A 340 19.57 -4.85 -23.57
C ARG A 340 19.99 -5.65 -22.34
N LEU A 341 19.05 -6.04 -21.49
CA LEU A 341 19.35 -6.77 -20.26
C LEU A 341 19.95 -8.15 -20.54
N GLN A 342 19.53 -8.81 -21.62
CA GLN A 342 20.05 -10.12 -22.03
C GLN A 342 21.10 -10.07 -23.15
N GLU A 343 21.63 -8.88 -23.49
CA GLU A 343 22.67 -8.69 -24.53
C GLU A 343 22.27 -9.16 -25.96
N ILE A 344 20.97 -9.31 -26.24
CA ILE A 344 20.48 -9.80 -27.56
C ILE A 344 20.40 -8.68 -28.62
N TYR A 345 20.45 -7.40 -28.20
CA TYR A 345 20.24 -6.25 -29.08
C TYR A 345 21.55 -5.57 -29.51
N THR A 346 21.80 -5.52 -30.82
CA THR A 346 22.89 -4.77 -31.47
C THR A 346 22.35 -3.44 -32.04
N THR A 347 23.18 -2.41 -32.21
CA THR A 347 22.77 -1.08 -32.73
C THR A 347 22.17 -1.11 -34.14
N GLU A 348 22.47 -2.15 -34.91
CA GLU A 348 22.00 -2.39 -36.28
C GLU A 348 20.51 -2.76 -36.35
N ASP A 349 19.91 -3.33 -35.29
CA ASP A 349 18.50 -3.78 -35.28
C ASP A 349 17.49 -2.66 -34.98
N ARG A 350 17.84 -1.38 -35.18
CA ARG A 350 16.98 -0.25 -34.76
C ARG A 350 15.63 -0.21 -35.48
N GLU A 351 15.62 -0.50 -36.78
CA GLU A 351 14.38 -0.53 -37.58
C GLU A 351 13.52 -1.75 -37.25
N ILE A 352 14.14 -2.92 -37.08
CA ILE A 352 13.46 -4.15 -36.67
C ILE A 352 12.81 -3.98 -35.30
N LEU A 353 13.48 -3.26 -34.39
CA LEU A 353 12.92 -2.91 -33.09
C LEU A 353 11.69 -1.99 -33.21
N HIS A 354 11.73 -1.01 -34.12
CA HIS A 354 10.58 -0.15 -34.36
C HIS A 354 9.39 -0.96 -34.90
N ASN A 355 9.61 -1.83 -35.89
CA ASN A 355 8.57 -2.69 -36.47
C ASN A 355 8.01 -3.69 -35.45
N PHE A 356 8.86 -4.27 -34.60
CA PHE A 356 8.43 -5.12 -33.49
C PHE A 356 7.48 -4.39 -32.53
N ILE A 357 7.79 -3.13 -32.18
CA ILE A 357 7.01 -2.35 -31.23
C ILE A 357 5.72 -1.81 -31.86
N CYS A 358 5.78 -1.30 -33.08
CA CYS A 358 4.66 -0.66 -33.76
C CYS A 358 3.70 -1.66 -34.39
N ASP A 359 4.20 -2.73 -35.03
CA ASP A 359 3.37 -3.62 -35.84
C ASP A 359 2.97 -4.89 -35.11
N PHE A 360 3.90 -5.49 -34.37
CA PHE A 360 3.66 -6.74 -33.63
C PHE A 360 3.08 -6.50 -32.23
N LEU A 361 3.80 -5.76 -31.38
CA LEU A 361 3.42 -5.56 -29.99
C LEU A 361 2.31 -4.51 -29.80
N ARG A 362 2.31 -3.47 -30.65
CA ARG A 362 1.31 -2.38 -30.67
C ARG A 362 1.18 -1.70 -29.30
N HIS A 363 0.01 -1.13 -29.00
CA HIS A 363 -0.23 -0.51 -27.70
C HIS A 363 -0.65 -1.57 -26.67
N ASP A 364 -1.60 -2.45 -27.03
CA ASP A 364 -2.14 -3.49 -26.16
C ASP A 364 -1.06 -4.46 -25.64
N GLY A 365 -0.10 -4.90 -26.46
CA GLY A 365 1.00 -5.76 -26.00
C GLY A 365 1.99 -5.04 -25.07
N VAL A 366 2.28 -3.75 -25.33
CA VAL A 366 3.11 -2.94 -24.42
C VAL A 366 2.37 -2.73 -23.09
N PHE A 367 1.06 -2.57 -23.11
CA PHE A 367 0.24 -2.49 -21.89
C PHE A 367 0.31 -3.78 -21.08
N LEU A 368 0.13 -4.95 -21.70
CA LEU A 368 0.23 -6.25 -21.01
C LEU A 368 1.62 -6.47 -20.41
N LEU A 369 2.70 -6.17 -21.15
CA LEU A 369 4.06 -6.27 -20.62
C LEU A 369 4.33 -5.31 -19.45
N ARG A 370 3.73 -4.12 -19.46
CA ARG A 370 3.79 -3.21 -18.31
C ARG A 370 3.04 -3.78 -17.11
N MET A 371 1.88 -4.39 -17.32
CA MET A 371 1.09 -5.04 -16.26
C MET A 371 1.83 -6.25 -15.68
N ILE A 372 2.50 -7.05 -16.51
CA ILE A 372 3.36 -8.15 -16.05
C ILE A 372 4.56 -7.60 -15.26
N SER A 373 5.22 -6.54 -15.72
CA SER A 373 6.34 -5.91 -15.00
C SER A 373 5.93 -5.37 -13.63
N MET A 374 4.72 -4.82 -13.49
CA MET A 374 4.18 -4.31 -12.22
C MET A 374 3.57 -5.38 -11.30
N ASN A 375 3.51 -6.65 -11.68
CA ASN A 375 2.99 -7.71 -10.82
C ASN A 375 3.98 -8.87 -10.63
N ALA A 376 4.67 -9.30 -11.70
CA ALA A 376 5.65 -10.40 -11.70
C ALA A 376 7.12 -9.92 -11.70
N GLY A 377 7.36 -8.62 -11.86
CA GLY A 377 8.70 -8.01 -11.88
C GLY A 377 9.35 -7.94 -13.28
N ASP A 378 10.41 -7.15 -13.36
CA ASP A 378 11.24 -6.88 -14.54
C ASP A 378 12.05 -8.09 -15.03
N VAL A 379 12.51 -8.99 -14.16
CA VAL A 379 13.33 -10.15 -14.58
C VAL A 379 12.49 -11.09 -15.44
N VAL A 380 11.33 -11.52 -14.96
CA VAL A 380 10.40 -12.37 -15.73
C VAL A 380 9.90 -11.65 -16.98
N THR A 381 9.58 -10.36 -16.85
CA THR A 381 9.18 -9.56 -18.02
C THR A 381 10.27 -9.54 -19.08
N SER A 382 11.55 -9.49 -18.69
CA SER A 382 12.66 -9.56 -19.62
C SER A 382 12.69 -10.88 -20.38
N ASP A 383 12.50 -12.01 -19.70
CA ASP A 383 12.47 -13.31 -20.35
C ASP A 383 11.29 -13.41 -21.33
N VAL A 384 10.11 -12.92 -20.93
CA VAL A 384 8.92 -12.89 -21.80
C VAL A 384 9.16 -12.02 -23.03
N VAL A 385 9.76 -10.83 -22.87
CA VAL A 385 10.10 -9.94 -24.00
C VAL A 385 11.09 -10.60 -24.96
N VAL A 386 12.07 -11.32 -24.44
CA VAL A 386 13.07 -12.04 -25.25
C VAL A 386 12.42 -13.18 -26.03
N GLU A 387 11.58 -14.00 -25.38
CA GLU A 387 10.85 -15.05 -26.08
C GLU A 387 9.91 -14.47 -27.14
N MET A 388 9.20 -13.37 -26.85
CA MET A 388 8.39 -12.66 -27.84
C MET A 388 9.21 -12.12 -29.01
N TRP A 389 10.42 -11.61 -28.76
CA TRP A 389 11.35 -11.15 -29.79
C TRP A 389 11.84 -12.30 -30.68
N ASN A 390 12.14 -13.46 -30.08
CA ASN A 390 12.53 -14.67 -30.80
C ASN A 390 11.38 -15.19 -31.67
N ILE A 391 10.15 -15.20 -31.16
CA ILE A 391 8.95 -15.54 -31.93
C ILE A 391 8.79 -14.56 -33.10
N TYR A 392 8.95 -13.26 -32.89
CA TYR A 392 8.89 -12.26 -33.96
C TYR A 392 9.93 -12.51 -35.06
N ARG A 393 11.19 -12.76 -34.69
CA ARG A 393 12.27 -13.00 -35.64
C ARG A 393 12.10 -14.31 -36.41
N THR A 394 11.70 -15.39 -35.74
CA THR A 394 11.59 -16.71 -36.37
C THR A 394 10.35 -16.83 -37.25
N LYS A 395 9.19 -16.35 -36.79
CA LYS A 395 7.89 -16.58 -37.43
C LYS A 395 7.44 -15.43 -38.34
N TYR A 396 7.93 -14.22 -38.14
CA TYR A 396 7.44 -13.02 -38.85
C TYR A 396 8.50 -12.27 -39.66
N LYS A 397 9.75 -12.15 -39.19
CA LYS A 397 10.86 -11.59 -40.00
C LYS A 397 11.16 -12.46 -41.23
N ASN A 398 11.11 -13.77 -41.08
CA ASN A 398 11.26 -14.70 -42.20
C ASN A 398 10.05 -14.68 -43.14
N ARG A 399 8.87 -14.18 -42.72
CA ARG A 399 7.64 -14.17 -43.53
C ARG A 399 7.62 -13.05 -44.58
N THR A 400 8.32 -11.94 -44.34
CA THR A 400 8.60 -10.92 -45.37
C THR A 400 9.58 -11.44 -46.42
N MET A 401 10.62 -12.16 -45.99
CA MET A 401 11.57 -12.81 -46.92
C MET A 401 10.93 -14.00 -47.67
N LEU A 402 10.09 -14.79 -46.99
CA LEU A 402 9.30 -15.88 -47.57
C LEU A 402 8.16 -15.39 -48.47
N ASN A 403 7.67 -14.15 -48.35
CA ASN A 403 6.65 -13.62 -49.28
C ASN A 403 7.27 -13.12 -50.59
N ASP A 404 8.53 -12.69 -50.55
CA ASP A 404 9.31 -12.38 -51.76
C ASP A 404 9.81 -13.66 -52.42
N ILE A 405 10.28 -14.63 -51.62
CA ILE A 405 10.64 -15.97 -52.09
C ILE A 405 9.41 -16.78 -52.53
N ALA A 406 8.22 -16.63 -51.91
CA ALA A 406 7.01 -17.33 -52.33
C ALA A 406 6.46 -16.79 -53.66
N ARG A 407 6.72 -15.52 -54.01
CA ARG A 407 6.38 -14.99 -55.34
C ARG A 407 7.23 -15.66 -56.44
N ASP A 408 8.49 -15.97 -56.13
CA ASP A 408 9.39 -16.68 -57.03
C ASP A 408 9.17 -18.20 -57.04
N ILE A 409 8.74 -18.80 -55.92
CA ILE A 409 8.51 -20.25 -55.81
C ILE A 409 7.14 -20.67 -56.36
N ILE A 410 6.13 -19.78 -56.41
CA ILE A 410 4.81 -20.05 -57.03
C ILE A 410 4.92 -20.24 -58.55
N ALA A 411 6.04 -19.84 -59.18
CA ALA A 411 6.34 -20.15 -60.58
C ALA A 411 6.94 -21.54 -60.82
N GLN A 412 7.30 -22.31 -59.78
CA GLN A 412 8.12 -23.53 -59.95
C GLN A 412 7.67 -24.78 -59.19
N ARG A 413 6.57 -24.77 -58.43
CA ARG A 413 6.10 -25.97 -57.70
C ARG A 413 4.64 -26.29 -57.96
N LEU A 414 4.35 -26.56 -59.23
CA LEU A 414 3.19 -27.34 -59.68
C LEU A 414 3.55 -28.83 -59.87
N LEU A 415 4.59 -29.33 -59.19
CA LEU A 415 4.98 -30.74 -59.25
C LEU A 415 5.43 -31.19 -57.85
N GLU A 416 4.79 -32.28 -57.43
CA GLU A 416 5.21 -33.25 -56.42
C GLU A 416 4.73 -33.09 -54.97
N SER A 417 4.32 -34.25 -54.48
CA SER A 417 3.38 -34.57 -53.41
C SER A 417 4.07 -35.11 -52.15
N GLY A 418 3.40 -34.92 -51.00
CA GLY A 418 3.21 -35.98 -50.00
C GLY A 418 4.14 -36.01 -48.77
N GLY A 419 3.55 -36.29 -47.59
CA GLY A 419 4.23 -36.91 -46.45
C GLY A 419 3.99 -36.30 -45.05
N GLU A 420 3.27 -37.02 -44.19
CA GLU A 420 2.94 -36.73 -42.78
C GLU A 420 4.11 -36.88 -41.78
N THR A 421 3.98 -36.35 -40.54
CA THR A 421 4.26 -37.09 -39.28
C THR A 421 3.85 -36.33 -37.99
N THR A 422 2.81 -36.87 -37.35
CA THR A 422 2.59 -37.17 -35.91
C THR A 422 3.23 -36.32 -34.78
N GLN A 423 2.34 -35.73 -33.96
CA GLN A 423 2.62 -35.03 -32.71
C GLN A 423 2.30 -35.93 -31.50
N ARG A 424 3.29 -36.24 -30.65
CA ARG A 424 3.13 -37.07 -29.43
C ARG A 424 2.86 -36.18 -28.21
N ARG A 425 1.68 -36.32 -27.57
CA ARG A 425 1.35 -35.72 -26.26
C ARG A 425 2.04 -36.49 -25.14
N VAL A 426 2.55 -35.77 -24.15
CA VAL A 426 3.09 -36.30 -22.88
C VAL A 426 2.04 -36.09 -21.78
N PRO A 427 1.85 -37.02 -20.82
CA PRO A 427 0.81 -36.91 -19.80
C PRO A 427 1.17 -35.88 -18.72
N TYR A 428 0.16 -35.15 -18.25
CA TYR A 428 0.25 -34.19 -17.16
C TYR A 428 0.10 -34.90 -15.82
N GLU A 429 1.14 -34.87 -14.99
CA GLU A 429 1.11 -35.39 -13.63
C GLU A 429 0.97 -34.23 -12.63
N LYS A 430 -0.09 -34.32 -11.83
CA LYS A 430 -0.50 -33.33 -10.84
C LYS A 430 0.19 -33.66 -9.52
N ASN A 431 1.00 -32.76 -8.98
CA ASN A 431 1.27 -32.78 -7.53
C ASN A 431 1.50 -31.40 -6.91
N SER A 432 0.84 -31.27 -5.77
CA SER A 432 0.65 -30.14 -4.87
C SER A 432 1.92 -29.79 -4.09
N LYS A 433 2.13 -28.50 -3.77
CA LYS A 433 2.02 -27.98 -2.38
C LYS A 433 2.43 -26.52 -2.33
N TYR A 434 1.46 -25.69 -1.97
CA TYR A 434 1.60 -24.29 -1.63
C TYR A 434 2.51 -24.16 -0.41
N GLN A 435 3.54 -23.32 -0.51
CA GLN A 435 4.32 -22.88 0.63
C GLN A 435 3.88 -21.47 1.03
N VAL A 436 3.57 -21.38 2.32
CA VAL A 436 3.11 -20.23 3.07
C VAL A 436 4.14 -19.10 2.99
N ALA A 437 3.70 -17.91 2.60
CA ALA A 437 4.44 -16.67 2.77
C ALA A 437 4.70 -16.47 4.27
N THR A 438 5.91 -16.84 4.69
CA THR A 438 6.38 -16.59 6.05
C THR A 438 6.77 -15.11 6.14
N LEU A 439 6.42 -14.49 7.27
CA LEU A 439 6.59 -13.09 7.66
C LEU A 439 8.07 -12.65 7.67
N ILE A 440 8.77 -12.74 6.54
CA ILE A 440 10.22 -12.58 6.44
C ILE A 440 10.53 -11.70 5.23
N GLY A 441 10.76 -10.41 5.51
CA GLY A 441 11.10 -9.37 4.55
C GLY A 441 12.58 -8.97 4.57
N ILE A 442 12.98 -8.11 3.63
CA ILE A 442 14.32 -7.48 3.51
C ILE A 442 14.52 -6.43 4.61
N GLN A 443 14.51 -6.88 5.87
CA GLN A 443 14.41 -6.00 7.03
C GLN A 443 15.25 -6.54 8.17
N ASP A 444 15.91 -5.62 8.88
CA ASP A 444 16.67 -6.00 10.06
C ASP A 444 15.77 -6.19 11.28
N TRP A 445 16.38 -6.61 12.39
CA TRP A 445 15.66 -6.87 13.63
C TRP A 445 14.94 -5.62 14.18
N ALA A 446 15.53 -4.43 14.04
CA ALA A 446 14.95 -3.19 14.55
C ALA A 446 13.76 -2.74 13.71
N ASP A 447 13.83 -2.91 12.38
CA ASP A 447 12.71 -2.70 11.46
C ASP A 447 11.55 -3.62 11.86
N ARG A 448 11.82 -4.91 12.08
CA ARG A 448 10.80 -5.89 12.54
C ARG A 448 10.20 -5.53 13.89
N MET A 449 10.97 -4.98 14.81
CA MET A 449 10.45 -4.50 16.09
C MET A 449 9.51 -3.31 15.87
N SER A 450 9.90 -2.38 14.98
CA SER A 450 9.11 -1.19 14.67
C SER A 450 7.81 -1.50 13.93
N TYR A 451 7.84 -2.19 12.79
CA TYR A 451 6.59 -2.43 12.06
C TYR A 451 5.87 -3.67 12.59
N ALA A 452 6.49 -4.86 12.65
CA ALA A 452 5.75 -6.10 12.89
C ALA A 452 5.24 -6.19 14.33
N HIS A 453 6.15 -6.08 15.29
CA HIS A 453 5.80 -6.25 16.71
C HIS A 453 4.94 -5.09 17.21
N SER A 454 5.31 -3.84 16.88
CA SER A 454 4.53 -2.68 17.33
C SER A 454 3.15 -2.65 16.67
N THR A 455 3.00 -2.99 15.38
CA THR A 455 1.67 -3.07 14.76
C THR A 455 0.80 -4.11 15.46
N ILE A 456 1.34 -5.29 15.80
CA ILE A 456 0.58 -6.34 16.52
C ILE A 456 0.18 -5.86 17.92
N ILE A 457 1.12 -5.26 18.66
CA ILE A 457 0.86 -4.77 20.02
C ILE A 457 -0.21 -3.68 20.02
N PHE A 458 -0.07 -2.65 19.16
CA PHE A 458 -1.04 -1.57 19.07
C PHE A 458 -2.40 -2.06 18.55
N LEU A 459 -2.43 -3.03 17.63
CA LEU A 459 -3.67 -3.65 17.14
C LEU A 459 -4.41 -4.40 18.26
N LEU A 460 -3.68 -5.19 19.06
CA LEU A 460 -4.26 -5.89 20.22
C LEU A 460 -4.78 -4.89 21.26
N CYS A 461 -4.00 -3.86 21.58
CA CYS A 461 -4.42 -2.77 22.46
C CYS A 461 -5.69 -2.06 21.94
N THR A 462 -5.74 -1.77 20.64
CA THR A 462 -6.90 -1.16 19.98
C THR A 462 -8.13 -2.07 20.11
N ALA A 463 -8.00 -3.37 19.89
CA ALA A 463 -9.10 -4.32 20.01
C ALA A 463 -9.61 -4.42 21.45
N ILE A 464 -8.71 -4.50 22.44
CA ILE A 464 -9.05 -4.57 23.87
C ILE A 464 -9.81 -3.31 24.31
N VAL A 465 -9.29 -2.13 23.97
CA VAL A 465 -9.95 -0.86 24.32
C VAL A 465 -11.27 -0.71 23.59
N SER A 466 -11.35 -1.07 22.30
CA SER A 466 -12.60 -1.01 21.54
C SER A 466 -13.69 -1.91 22.15
N ALA A 467 -13.32 -3.12 22.58
CA ALA A 467 -14.25 -4.02 23.27
C ALA A 467 -14.78 -3.41 24.57
N LYS A 468 -13.89 -2.82 25.39
CA LYS A 468 -14.31 -2.16 26.64
C LYS A 468 -15.16 -0.91 26.40
N THR A 469 -14.89 -0.18 25.32
CA THR A 469 -15.52 1.11 24.99
C THR A 469 -16.92 0.94 24.41
N TYR A 470 -17.11 -0.04 23.51
CA TYR A 470 -18.34 -0.15 22.73
C TYR A 470 -19.22 -1.35 23.07
N ILE A 471 -18.62 -2.45 23.55
CA ILE A 471 -19.33 -3.71 23.84
C ILE A 471 -19.70 -3.79 25.33
N LEU A 472 -18.75 -3.47 26.20
CA LEU A 472 -18.93 -3.47 27.65
C LEU A 472 -19.36 -2.09 28.16
N SER A 473 -19.83 -2.01 29.41
CA SER A 473 -20.09 -0.74 30.09
C SER A 473 -18.77 0.01 30.36
N PRO A 474 -18.55 1.21 29.78
CA PRO A 474 -17.28 1.91 29.91
C PRO A 474 -17.16 2.69 31.23
N LEU A 475 -18.30 3.13 31.78
CA LEU A 475 -18.45 3.80 33.06
C LEU A 475 -19.75 3.37 33.74
N ALA A 476 -19.90 3.71 35.02
CA ALA A 476 -21.13 3.58 35.78
C ALA A 476 -21.26 4.78 36.72
N CYS A 477 -22.43 5.39 36.79
CA CYS A 477 -22.70 6.57 37.60
C CYS A 477 -23.62 6.26 38.78
N HIS A 478 -23.45 7.05 39.83
CA HIS A 478 -24.34 7.07 40.98
C HIS A 478 -24.90 8.49 41.15
N VAL A 479 -26.22 8.59 41.20
CA VAL A 479 -26.94 9.84 41.43
C VAL A 479 -27.63 9.74 42.80
N PRO A 480 -27.36 10.69 43.72
CA PRO A 480 -27.92 10.62 45.08
C PRO A 480 -29.43 10.86 45.11
N THR A 481 -29.95 11.67 44.20
CA THR A 481 -31.39 11.98 44.06
C THR A 481 -31.89 11.52 42.70
N VAL A 482 -32.33 10.26 42.64
CA VAL A 482 -32.94 9.70 41.42
C VAL A 482 -34.37 10.26 41.28
N PRO A 483 -34.71 10.91 40.17
CA PRO A 483 -36.07 11.36 39.94
C PRO A 483 -37.01 10.16 39.73
N SER A 484 -38.25 10.30 40.20
CA SER A 484 -39.33 9.37 39.87
C SER A 484 -39.49 9.35 38.34
N GLY A 485 -39.44 8.18 37.70
CA GLY A 485 -39.48 8.08 36.25
C GLY A 485 -38.98 6.73 35.72
N SER A 486 -38.82 6.63 34.39
CA SER A 486 -38.35 5.41 33.71
C SER A 486 -36.82 5.31 33.72
N ASP A 487 -36.25 4.17 34.11
CA ASP A 487 -34.82 3.78 33.94
C ASP A 487 -33.80 4.95 33.82
N PHE A 488 -33.81 5.85 34.81
CA PHE A 488 -33.01 7.08 34.77
C PHE A 488 -31.51 6.79 34.85
N ASP A 489 -31.11 5.73 35.55
CA ASP A 489 -29.71 5.34 35.71
C ASP A 489 -29.06 5.02 34.36
N SER A 490 -29.74 4.23 33.52
CA SER A 490 -29.27 3.88 32.17
C SER A 490 -29.19 5.09 31.23
N TYR A 491 -30.17 6.00 31.33
CA TYR A 491 -30.16 7.28 30.62
C TYR A 491 -28.98 8.16 31.07
N PHE A 492 -28.75 8.26 32.38
CA PHE A 492 -27.69 9.06 32.98
C PHE A 492 -26.30 8.53 32.60
N ASP A 493 -26.07 7.21 32.70
CA ASP A 493 -24.84 6.55 32.25
C ASP A 493 -24.54 6.84 30.78
N SER A 494 -25.56 6.71 29.92
CA SER A 494 -25.45 6.96 28.48
C SER A 494 -25.19 8.43 28.18
N TYR A 495 -25.88 9.35 28.87
CA TYR A 495 -25.67 10.79 28.72
C TYR A 495 -24.25 11.17 29.10
N CYS A 496 -23.77 10.75 30.27
CA CYS A 496 -22.44 11.08 30.77
C CYS A 496 -21.32 10.47 29.92
N TRP A 497 -21.54 9.28 29.37
CA TRP A 497 -20.60 8.69 28.41
C TRP A 497 -20.44 9.56 27.17
N VAL A 498 -21.53 10.12 26.66
CA VAL A 498 -21.60 10.80 25.37
C VAL A 498 -21.29 12.30 25.47
N HIS A 499 -21.68 12.94 26.57
CA HIS A 499 -21.39 14.34 26.89
C HIS A 499 -19.95 14.54 27.34
N GLY A 500 -19.41 13.63 28.16
CA GLY A 500 -18.13 13.82 28.84
C GLY A 500 -18.30 13.91 30.35
N THR A 501 -17.19 13.91 31.08
CA THR A 501 -17.18 13.99 32.54
C THR A 501 -16.15 15.00 33.02
N THR A 502 -16.32 15.53 34.24
CA THR A 502 -15.46 16.59 34.79
C THR A 502 -14.84 16.11 36.11
N PRO A 503 -13.51 15.93 36.18
CA PRO A 503 -12.84 15.47 37.38
C PRO A 503 -12.68 16.62 38.39
N ILE A 504 -12.97 16.34 39.66
CA ILE A 504 -12.83 17.28 40.77
C ILE A 504 -11.81 16.69 41.76
N ARG A 505 -10.85 17.50 42.21
CA ARG A 505 -9.88 17.04 43.20
C ARG A 505 -10.53 16.92 44.57
N MET A 506 -9.94 16.09 45.43
CA MET A 506 -10.49 15.83 46.76
C MET A 506 -10.45 17.04 47.71
N ASN A 507 -9.60 18.03 47.41
CA ASN A 507 -9.45 19.28 48.16
C ASN A 507 -10.27 20.45 47.57
N GLU A 508 -10.98 20.23 46.46
CA GLU A 508 -11.78 21.23 45.78
C GLU A 508 -13.26 21.00 46.07
N THR A 509 -14.01 22.08 46.28
CA THR A 509 -15.47 22.03 46.48
C THR A 509 -16.18 21.95 45.14
N ILE A 510 -17.32 21.26 45.12
CA ILE A 510 -18.22 21.21 43.96
C ILE A 510 -18.86 22.59 43.80
N PRO A 511 -18.81 23.24 42.61
CA PRO A 511 -19.51 24.49 42.36
C PRO A 511 -21.02 24.34 42.59
N GLU A 512 -21.61 25.24 43.39
CA GLU A 512 -23.06 25.24 43.68
C GLU A 512 -23.87 25.97 42.59
N ASP A 513 -23.28 27.01 41.97
CA ASP A 513 -23.94 27.82 40.95
C ASP A 513 -23.82 27.21 39.55
N ASP A 514 -24.89 27.30 38.77
CA ASP A 514 -24.94 26.80 37.39
C ASP A 514 -23.91 27.46 36.47
N VAL A 515 -23.71 28.77 36.63
CA VAL A 515 -22.73 29.54 35.84
C VAL A 515 -21.31 29.08 36.18
N ALA A 516 -21.02 28.94 37.48
CA ALA A 516 -19.73 28.48 37.96
C ALA A 516 -19.43 27.04 37.51
N TRP A 517 -20.43 26.16 37.53
CA TRP A 517 -20.26 24.81 36.99
C TRP A 517 -19.96 24.83 35.49
N THR A 518 -20.68 25.63 34.71
CA THR A 518 -20.53 25.66 33.24
C THR A 518 -19.13 26.15 32.84
N GLU A 519 -18.61 27.16 33.55
CA GLU A 519 -17.23 27.62 33.37
C GLU A 519 -16.22 26.54 33.77
N PHE A 520 -16.43 25.90 34.92
CA PHE A 520 -15.58 24.82 35.42
C PHE A 520 -15.55 23.60 34.47
N GLU A 521 -16.71 23.25 33.91
CA GLU A 521 -16.86 22.21 32.91
C GLU A 521 -16.10 22.58 31.64
N ARG A 522 -16.19 23.81 31.15
CA ARG A 522 -15.47 24.26 29.95
C ARG A 522 -13.95 24.09 30.08
N GLU A 523 -13.40 24.26 31.28
CA GLU A 523 -11.95 24.13 31.51
C GLU A 523 -11.49 22.69 31.73
N ARG A 524 -12.31 21.84 32.36
CA ARG A 524 -11.87 20.54 32.90
C ARG A 524 -12.59 19.32 32.31
N LYS A 525 -13.60 19.51 31.46
CA LYS A 525 -14.33 18.41 30.80
C LYS A 525 -13.37 17.51 30.04
N ILE A 526 -13.41 16.22 30.36
CA ILE A 526 -12.62 15.19 29.69
C ILE A 526 -13.50 14.37 28.75
N THR A 527 -13.07 14.29 27.49
CA THR A 527 -13.69 13.46 26.44
C THR A 527 -12.68 12.56 25.74
N TYR A 528 -11.37 12.66 26.07
CA TYR A 528 -10.30 11.94 25.39
C TYR A 528 -10.48 10.41 25.44
N TYR A 529 -11.08 9.85 26.50
CA TYR A 529 -11.30 8.41 26.61
C TYR A 529 -12.22 7.85 25.51
N GLN A 530 -13.10 8.69 24.94
CA GLN A 530 -13.94 8.33 23.79
C GLN A 530 -13.11 8.12 22.51
N TRP A 531 -11.92 8.72 22.44
CA TRP A 531 -11.06 8.77 21.27
C TRP A 531 -9.91 7.76 21.27
N VAL A 532 -9.57 7.22 22.44
CA VAL A 532 -8.44 6.28 22.60
C VAL A 532 -8.44 5.14 21.56
N PRO A 533 -9.55 4.42 21.29
CA PRO A 533 -9.51 3.34 20.31
C PRO A 533 -9.17 3.82 18.88
N PHE A 534 -9.66 4.99 18.48
CA PHE A 534 -9.38 5.55 17.15
C PHE A 534 -7.92 6.02 17.03
N ILE A 535 -7.40 6.66 18.07
CA ILE A 535 -6.01 7.10 18.10
C ILE A 535 -5.10 5.88 18.07
N LEU A 536 -5.30 4.86 18.91
CA LEU A 536 -4.50 3.63 18.88
C LEU A 536 -4.57 2.93 17.51
N GLY A 537 -5.74 2.93 16.86
CA GLY A 537 -5.89 2.45 15.49
C GLY A 537 -5.07 3.25 14.48
N LEU A 538 -5.08 4.58 14.55
CA LEU A 538 -4.24 5.46 13.73
C LEU A 538 -2.74 5.20 13.97
N GLN A 539 -2.34 5.07 15.23
CA GLN A 539 -0.95 4.75 15.60
C GLN A 539 -0.51 3.40 15.01
N THR A 540 -1.40 2.40 15.03
CA THR A 540 -1.18 1.09 14.39
C THR A 540 -0.87 1.26 12.89
N ILE A 541 -1.68 2.04 12.17
CA ILE A 541 -1.48 2.30 10.73
C ILE A 541 -0.14 3.01 10.49
N LEU A 542 0.18 4.01 11.30
CA LEU A 542 1.41 4.78 11.17
C LEU A 542 2.67 3.94 11.41
N PHE A 543 2.65 2.95 12.31
CA PHE A 543 3.75 1.98 12.47
C PHE A 543 3.93 1.05 11.26
N TYR A 544 2.84 0.72 10.56
CA TYR A 544 2.89 -0.15 9.38
C TYR A 544 3.27 0.59 8.08
N LEU A 545 2.98 1.89 7.99
CA LEU A 545 3.17 2.69 6.77
C LEU A 545 4.60 2.68 6.21
N PRO A 546 5.69 2.80 7.01
CA PRO A 546 7.05 2.77 6.47
C PRO A 546 7.41 1.40 5.85
N HIS A 547 6.83 0.31 6.35
CA HIS A 547 6.99 -1.03 5.76
C HIS A 547 6.38 -1.09 4.36
N VAL A 548 5.14 -0.62 4.22
CA VAL A 548 4.44 -0.54 2.93
C VAL A 548 5.20 0.37 1.96
N ALA A 549 5.71 1.50 2.44
CA ALA A 549 6.54 2.40 1.64
C ALA A 549 7.81 1.69 1.14
N TRP A 550 8.51 0.96 2.01
CA TRP A 550 9.70 0.19 1.62
C TRP A 550 9.40 -0.86 0.56
N GLN A 551 8.36 -1.68 0.76
CA GLN A 551 7.97 -2.72 -0.19
C GLN A 551 7.64 -2.13 -1.57
N ASN A 552 6.90 -1.02 -1.59
CA ASN A 552 6.57 -0.33 -2.85
C ASN A 552 7.80 0.26 -3.53
N ILE A 553 8.73 0.83 -2.76
CA ILE A 553 9.99 1.40 -3.28
C ILE A 553 10.87 0.30 -3.87
N THR A 554 11.01 -0.85 -3.19
CA THR A 554 11.79 -1.98 -3.68
C THR A 554 11.17 -2.56 -4.94
N PHE A 555 9.86 -2.85 -4.91
CA PHE A 555 9.17 -3.52 -6.00
C PHE A 555 9.14 -2.67 -7.29
N ASN A 556 8.71 -1.40 -7.19
CA ASN A 556 8.56 -0.52 -8.36
C ASN A 556 9.89 -0.13 -9.04
N ARG A 557 11.04 -0.33 -8.36
CA ARG A 557 12.32 0.21 -8.84
C ARG A 557 13.42 -0.82 -9.06
N LEU A 558 13.55 -1.83 -8.19
CA LEU A 558 14.45 -2.97 -8.40
C LEU A 558 13.88 -3.92 -9.46
N GLY A 559 12.57 -3.91 -9.67
CA GLY A 559 11.93 -4.77 -10.67
C GLY A 559 12.09 -6.27 -10.34
N ALA A 560 12.43 -6.61 -9.11
CA ALA A 560 12.43 -7.97 -8.62
C ALA A 560 11.98 -7.90 -7.16
N ASP A 561 11.17 -8.87 -6.76
CA ASP A 561 10.91 -9.04 -5.33
C ASP A 561 12.18 -9.59 -4.69
N LEU A 562 13.00 -8.68 -4.14
CA LEU A 562 14.19 -9.04 -3.37
C LEU A 562 13.80 -9.88 -2.14
N THR A 563 12.55 -9.77 -1.67
CA THR A 563 12.00 -10.64 -0.62
C THR A 563 11.91 -12.07 -1.13
N ALA A 564 11.34 -12.32 -2.31
CA ALA A 564 11.34 -13.64 -2.93
C ALA A 564 12.74 -14.22 -3.14
N ILE A 565 13.74 -13.39 -3.47
CA ILE A 565 15.15 -13.85 -3.58
C ILE A 565 15.67 -14.32 -2.21
N ILE A 566 15.42 -13.54 -1.14
CA ILE A 566 15.84 -13.87 0.22
C ILE A 566 15.09 -15.10 0.74
N VAL A 567 13.78 -15.19 0.53
CA VAL A 567 12.96 -16.36 0.91
C VAL A 567 13.50 -17.63 0.26
N LYS A 568 13.82 -17.58 -1.04
CA LYS A 568 14.44 -18.72 -1.73
C LYS A 568 15.81 -19.10 -1.16
N ALA A 569 16.61 -18.11 -0.75
CA ALA A 569 17.88 -18.37 -0.08
C ALA A 569 17.67 -19.02 1.31
N MET A 570 16.62 -18.64 2.03
CA MET A 570 16.23 -19.28 3.29
C MET A 570 15.66 -20.67 3.10
N ASP A 571 14.92 -20.92 2.02
CA ASP A 571 14.42 -22.25 1.69
C ASP A 571 15.57 -23.20 1.30
N ALA A 572 16.63 -22.67 0.69
CA ALA A 572 17.87 -23.40 0.48
C ALA A 572 18.51 -23.84 1.82
N LEU A 573 18.45 -22.99 2.86
CA LEU A 573 18.91 -23.35 4.20
C LEU A 573 18.06 -24.47 4.84
N LYS A 574 16.75 -24.45 4.63
CA LYS A 574 15.81 -25.46 5.19
C LYS A 574 15.83 -26.79 4.46
N THR A 575 16.36 -26.83 3.23
CA THR A 575 16.29 -28.03 2.38
C THR A 575 17.37 -29.04 2.77
N THR A 576 16.95 -30.28 3.09
CA THR A 576 17.85 -31.36 3.52
C THR A 576 18.63 -32.01 2.36
N SER A 577 18.16 -31.91 1.11
CA SER A 577 18.83 -32.54 -0.05
C SER A 577 19.93 -31.67 -0.66
N PRO A 578 21.16 -32.19 -0.83
CA PRO A 578 22.32 -31.39 -1.26
C PRO A 578 22.20 -30.90 -2.70
N SER A 579 21.77 -31.75 -3.64
CA SER A 579 21.60 -31.38 -5.05
C SER A 579 20.55 -30.31 -5.28
N LYS A 580 19.43 -30.38 -4.54
CA LYS A 580 18.36 -29.37 -4.61
C LYS A 580 18.82 -28.04 -4.01
N ARG A 581 19.59 -28.08 -2.92
CA ARG A 581 20.18 -26.88 -2.31
C ARG A 581 21.12 -26.16 -3.28
N GLU A 582 22.03 -26.89 -3.93
CA GLU A 582 22.97 -26.31 -4.91
C GLU A 582 22.25 -25.62 -6.07
N THR A 583 21.21 -26.25 -6.64
CA THR A 583 20.40 -25.63 -7.70
C THR A 583 19.64 -24.39 -7.23
N MET A 584 19.14 -24.36 -5.99
CA MET A 584 18.50 -23.18 -5.40
C MET A 584 19.50 -22.03 -5.22
N VAL A 585 20.69 -22.31 -4.67
CA VAL A 585 21.75 -21.32 -4.45
C VAL A 585 22.25 -20.77 -5.79
N ALA A 586 22.43 -21.64 -6.80
CA ALA A 586 22.80 -21.22 -8.15
C ALA A 586 21.74 -20.30 -8.78
N ASN A 587 20.46 -20.61 -8.61
CA ASN A 587 19.36 -19.75 -9.08
C ASN A 587 19.35 -18.39 -8.38
N VAL A 588 19.57 -18.35 -7.07
CA VAL A 588 19.70 -17.10 -6.30
C VAL A 588 20.86 -16.25 -6.82
N ALA A 589 22.05 -16.85 -6.98
CA ALA A 589 23.23 -16.17 -7.51
C ALA A 589 22.99 -15.63 -8.93
N LYS A 590 22.35 -16.43 -9.80
CA LYS A 590 22.04 -16.03 -11.17
C LYS A 590 21.06 -14.86 -11.24
N ARG A 591 20.02 -14.85 -10.40
CA ARG A 591 19.07 -13.73 -10.30
C ARG A 591 19.76 -12.46 -9.80
N LEU A 592 20.64 -12.59 -8.82
CA LEU A 592 21.38 -11.47 -8.28
C LEU A 592 22.38 -10.89 -9.32
N GLU A 593 23.06 -11.74 -10.09
CA GLU A 593 23.89 -11.33 -11.24
C GLU A 593 23.08 -10.47 -12.23
N LEU A 594 21.91 -10.97 -12.66
CA LEU A 594 21.04 -10.25 -13.61
C LEU A 594 20.56 -8.91 -13.06
N LEU A 595 20.22 -8.86 -11.77
CA LEU A 595 19.79 -7.63 -11.11
C LEU A 595 20.92 -6.60 -11.01
N LEU A 596 22.12 -7.03 -10.61
CA LEU A 596 23.30 -6.16 -10.53
C LEU A 596 23.68 -5.63 -11.92
N PHE A 597 23.60 -6.46 -12.95
CA PHE A 597 23.85 -6.07 -14.34
C PHE A 597 22.81 -5.09 -14.87
N ALA A 598 21.52 -5.27 -14.54
CA ALA A 598 20.44 -4.36 -14.92
C ALA A 598 20.69 -2.91 -14.45
N HIS A 599 21.38 -2.76 -13.33
CA HIS A 599 21.63 -1.48 -12.66
C HIS A 599 22.93 -0.80 -13.11
N ARG A 600 23.63 -1.35 -14.11
CA ARG A 600 24.86 -0.76 -14.68
C ARG A 600 24.59 0.56 -15.42
N ASP A 601 25.49 1.54 -15.27
CA ASP A 601 25.42 2.78 -16.07
C ASP A 601 26.06 2.55 -17.45
N PHE A 602 25.29 2.77 -18.50
CA PHE A 602 25.72 2.65 -19.90
C PHE A 602 26.02 4.01 -20.54
N ARG A 603 25.98 5.12 -19.78
CA ARG A 603 26.21 6.47 -20.33
C ARG A 603 27.70 6.72 -20.61
N ARG A 604 27.98 7.15 -21.84
CA ARG A 604 29.30 7.61 -22.31
C ARG A 604 29.29 9.14 -22.45
N GLY A 605 30.40 9.82 -22.14
CA GLY A 605 30.59 11.28 -22.31
C GLY A 605 31.13 12.03 -21.07
N LYS A 606 31.68 13.23 -21.30
CA LYS A 606 32.39 14.06 -20.28
C LYS A 606 31.55 14.36 -19.02
N LYS A 607 30.24 14.63 -19.17
CA LYS A 607 29.31 14.84 -18.03
C LYS A 607 29.09 13.57 -17.19
N ALA A 608 29.15 12.39 -17.80
CA ALA A 608 29.05 11.12 -17.08
C ALA A 608 30.35 10.83 -16.31
N ALA A 609 31.51 11.12 -16.88
CA ALA A 609 32.82 10.98 -16.23
C ALA A 609 32.97 11.92 -15.02
N LEU A 610 32.57 13.20 -15.14
CA LEU A 610 32.54 14.15 -14.03
C LEU A 610 31.63 13.66 -12.89
N LYS A 611 30.45 13.13 -13.24
CA LYS A 611 29.53 12.55 -12.26
C LYS A 611 30.11 11.31 -11.57
N ARG A 612 30.86 10.46 -12.28
CA ARG A 612 31.60 9.32 -11.68
C ARG A 612 32.62 9.79 -10.64
N ARG A 613 33.42 10.81 -10.95
CA ARG A 613 34.41 11.39 -10.01
C ARG A 613 33.76 11.97 -8.76
N LEU A 614 32.67 12.74 -8.91
CA LEU A 614 31.90 13.25 -7.78
C LEU A 614 31.32 12.14 -6.90
N HIS A 615 30.78 11.07 -7.51
CA HIS A 615 30.30 9.90 -6.78
C HIS A 615 31.42 9.09 -6.10
N ALA A 616 32.63 9.07 -6.66
CA ALA A 616 33.78 8.45 -6.02
C ALA A 616 34.24 9.23 -4.77
N ALA A 617 33.94 10.52 -4.65
CA ALA A 617 34.23 11.33 -3.46
C ALA A 617 33.08 11.27 -2.43
N CYS A 618 31.82 11.49 -2.83
CA CYS A 618 30.65 11.61 -1.95
C CYS A 618 29.48 10.70 -2.38
N GLY A 619 29.76 9.42 -2.65
CA GLY A 619 28.80 8.48 -3.27
C GLY A 619 27.52 8.17 -2.48
N ILE A 620 27.53 8.31 -1.15
CA ILE A 620 26.36 8.09 -0.30
C ILE A 620 25.35 9.23 -0.38
N PHE A 621 25.82 10.47 -0.49
CA PHE A 621 24.97 11.67 -0.54
C PHE A 621 24.52 12.01 -1.96
N LEU A 622 25.27 11.55 -2.98
CA LEU A 622 24.90 11.73 -4.37
C LEU A 622 24.01 10.58 -4.84
N VAL A 623 22.72 10.87 -5.04
CA VAL A 623 21.73 9.87 -5.43
C VAL A 623 21.77 9.65 -6.95
N SER A 624 22.10 8.43 -7.39
CA SER A 624 21.92 8.07 -8.80
C SER A 624 21.52 6.62 -9.03
N LYS A 625 20.38 6.45 -9.74
CA LYS A 625 19.76 5.16 -10.07
C LYS A 625 20.71 4.16 -10.76
N ARG A 626 21.65 4.64 -11.58
CA ARG A 626 22.55 3.79 -12.39
C ARG A 626 23.97 3.65 -11.81
N MET A 627 24.26 4.37 -10.74
CA MET A 627 25.54 4.27 -10.02
C MET A 627 25.50 3.22 -8.90
N GLY A 628 24.35 2.58 -8.66
CA GLY A 628 24.21 1.54 -7.65
C GLY A 628 24.30 2.05 -6.22
N THR A 629 23.77 3.26 -5.94
CA THR A 629 23.70 3.86 -4.58
C THR A 629 22.27 4.18 -4.15
N TRP A 630 21.28 3.94 -5.02
CA TRP A 630 19.92 4.39 -4.81
C TRP A 630 19.14 3.51 -3.83
N THR A 631 19.36 2.19 -3.83
CA THR A 631 18.65 1.31 -2.88
C THR A 631 19.12 1.59 -1.47
N VAL A 632 20.42 1.79 -1.29
CA VAL A 632 21.05 2.17 -0.02
C VAL A 632 20.49 3.49 0.50
N PHE A 633 20.45 4.53 -0.34
CA PHE A 633 19.86 5.82 0.03
C PHE A 633 18.39 5.66 0.45
N SER A 634 17.61 4.93 -0.35
CA SER A 634 16.18 4.72 -0.08
C SER A 634 15.96 3.95 1.22
N TYR A 635 16.80 2.95 1.51
CA TYR A 635 16.74 2.21 2.77
C TYR A 635 17.08 3.10 3.97
N LEU A 636 18.11 3.95 3.87
CA LEU A 636 18.44 4.92 4.91
C LEU A 636 17.30 5.94 5.13
N CYS A 637 16.64 6.39 4.07
CA CYS A 637 15.44 7.23 4.19
C CYS A 637 14.30 6.51 4.91
N ILE A 638 14.07 5.23 4.62
CA ILE A 638 13.07 4.41 5.34
C ILE A 638 13.45 4.23 6.80
N LYS A 639 14.73 4.03 7.12
CA LYS A 639 15.22 3.96 8.50
C LYS A 639 14.97 5.26 9.27
N ILE A 640 15.25 6.40 8.64
CA ILE A 640 14.92 7.72 9.21
C ILE A 640 13.41 7.84 9.39
N LEU A 641 12.61 7.39 8.42
CA LEU A 641 11.15 7.40 8.52
C LEU A 641 10.63 6.55 9.70
N TYR A 642 11.22 5.39 9.96
CA TYR A 642 10.90 4.57 11.15
C TYR A 642 11.20 5.33 12.44
N LEU A 643 12.36 5.97 12.54
CA LEU A 643 12.76 6.74 13.72
C LEU A 643 11.85 7.95 13.93
N VAL A 644 11.60 8.73 12.87
CA VAL A 644 10.69 9.89 12.90
C VAL A 644 9.29 9.45 13.29
N ASN A 645 8.80 8.33 12.76
CA ASN A 645 7.51 7.79 13.17
C ASN A 645 7.52 7.42 14.66
N ALA A 646 8.50 6.64 15.15
CA ALA A 646 8.54 6.25 16.57
C ALA A 646 8.58 7.46 17.52
N VAL A 647 9.37 8.49 17.21
CA VAL A 647 9.40 9.75 17.98
C VAL A 647 8.07 10.50 17.85
N GLY A 648 7.50 10.55 16.65
CA GLY A 648 6.18 11.13 16.40
C GLY A 648 5.07 10.45 17.19
N GLN A 649 5.15 9.13 17.41
CA GLN A 649 4.19 8.38 18.24
C GLN A 649 4.28 8.77 19.71
N LEU A 650 5.49 8.94 20.25
CA LEU A 650 5.69 9.47 21.61
C LEU A 650 5.11 10.88 21.74
N TYR A 651 5.28 11.71 20.71
CA TYR A 651 4.76 13.07 20.70
C TYR A 651 3.23 13.07 20.65
N LEU A 652 2.64 12.22 19.80
CA LEU A 652 1.19 12.06 19.69
C LEU A 652 0.58 11.64 21.03
N MET A 653 1.19 10.68 21.72
CA MET A 653 0.72 10.24 23.05
C MET A 653 0.78 11.36 24.08
N LYS A 654 1.88 12.14 24.11
CA LYS A 654 2.00 13.31 24.99
C LYS A 654 0.90 14.33 24.71
N HIS A 655 0.78 14.74 23.45
CA HIS A 655 -0.15 15.80 23.03
C HIS A 655 -1.61 15.40 23.26
N PHE A 656 -1.95 14.14 22.94
CA PHE A 656 -3.31 13.61 23.11
C PHE A 656 -3.77 13.58 24.57
N LEU A 657 -2.86 13.37 25.52
CA LEU A 657 -3.16 13.37 26.96
C LEU A 657 -3.05 14.77 27.60
N GLY A 658 -2.79 15.81 26.81
CA GLY A 658 -2.75 17.20 27.27
C GLY A 658 -1.59 17.54 28.21
N TYR A 659 -0.48 16.78 28.17
CA TYR A 659 0.66 17.01 29.06
C TYR A 659 1.55 18.16 28.54
N GLY A 660 1.76 19.19 29.35
CA GLY A 660 2.52 20.39 28.99
C GLY A 660 4.04 20.20 28.94
N GLU A 661 4.62 19.32 29.76
CA GLU A 661 6.08 19.26 29.94
C GLU A 661 6.84 18.35 28.95
N ASP A 662 8.15 18.23 29.10
CA ASP A 662 9.06 17.51 28.19
C ASP A 662 8.64 16.07 27.90
N MET A 663 8.90 15.61 26.66
CA MET A 663 8.49 14.29 26.15
C MET A 663 9.01 13.12 27.01
N VAL A 664 10.21 13.25 27.57
CA VAL A 664 10.83 12.21 28.43
C VAL A 664 10.30 12.31 29.86
N GLY A 665 10.00 13.52 30.33
CA GLY A 665 9.39 13.76 31.63
C GLY A 665 8.01 13.13 31.75
N PHE A 666 7.20 13.16 30.69
CA PHE A 666 5.87 12.54 30.67
C PHE A 666 5.87 11.06 31.10
N GLY A 667 6.68 10.22 30.45
CA GLY A 667 6.70 8.78 30.76
C GLY A 667 7.31 8.46 32.11
N LEU A 668 8.37 9.18 32.49
CA LEU A 668 9.02 9.02 33.81
C LEU A 668 8.11 9.48 34.94
N THR A 669 7.37 10.57 34.79
CA THR A 669 6.43 11.08 35.80
C THR A 669 5.26 10.13 36.00
N ILE A 670 4.69 9.56 34.92
CA ILE A 670 3.60 8.58 35.06
C ILE A 670 4.12 7.28 35.69
N ALA A 671 5.29 6.79 35.25
CA ALA A 671 5.91 5.60 35.83
C ALA A 671 6.28 5.80 37.31
N HIS A 672 6.84 6.95 37.66
CA HIS A 672 7.13 7.31 39.04
C HIS A 672 5.84 7.41 39.87
N SER A 673 4.79 8.01 39.33
CA SER A 673 3.48 8.09 40.01
C SER A 673 2.88 6.71 40.28
N LEU A 674 3.09 5.75 39.37
CA LEU A 674 2.67 4.36 39.51
C LEU A 674 3.48 3.59 40.55
N VAL A 675 4.80 3.74 40.53
CA VAL A 675 5.73 3.05 41.45
C VAL A 675 5.63 3.64 42.86
N ALA A 676 5.51 4.96 42.97
CA ALA A 676 5.33 5.67 44.24
C ALA A 676 3.92 5.49 44.83
N GLY A 677 2.99 4.87 44.10
CA GLY A 677 1.62 4.63 44.56
C GLY A 677 0.83 5.93 44.84
N ILE A 678 1.18 7.03 44.17
CA ILE A 678 0.47 8.30 44.32
C ILE A 678 -0.99 8.06 43.98
N LYS A 679 -1.89 8.50 44.88
CA LYS A 679 -3.32 8.24 44.73
C LYS A 679 -3.79 8.92 43.44
N TRP A 680 -4.48 8.15 42.58
CA TRP A 680 -5.14 8.61 41.35
C TRP A 680 -6.08 9.81 41.53
N ARG A 681 -6.40 10.18 42.78
CA ARG A 681 -7.18 11.36 43.15
C ARG A 681 -6.42 12.68 42.99
N GLU A 682 -5.09 12.64 42.92
CA GLU A 682 -4.24 13.83 42.78
C GLU A 682 -3.83 14.07 41.32
N SER A 683 -3.66 13.00 40.54
CA SER A 683 -3.33 13.09 39.11
C SER A 683 -4.59 13.23 38.24
N LEU A 684 -4.84 14.43 37.71
CA LEU A 684 -5.97 14.72 36.83
C LEU A 684 -5.86 14.13 35.41
N PHE A 685 -4.78 13.41 35.10
CA PHE A 685 -4.53 12.85 33.76
C PHE A 685 -5.35 11.59 33.46
N PHE A 686 -5.61 10.75 34.47
CA PHE A 686 -6.42 9.54 34.34
C PHE A 686 -7.36 9.40 35.54
N PRO A 687 -8.35 10.30 35.68
CA PRO A 687 -9.29 10.23 36.78
C PRO A 687 -10.11 8.95 36.68
N ARG A 688 -10.19 8.21 37.80
CA ARG A 688 -11.06 7.03 37.94
C ARG A 688 -12.45 7.37 38.44
N VAL A 689 -12.61 8.58 38.97
CA VAL A 689 -13.88 9.17 39.38
C VAL A 689 -13.95 10.56 38.78
N ALA A 690 -15.09 10.88 38.18
CA ALA A 690 -15.41 12.22 37.73
C ALA A 690 -16.90 12.48 37.95
N PHE A 691 -17.29 13.74 37.90
CA PHE A 691 -18.67 14.18 38.05
C PHE A 691 -19.27 14.46 36.68
N CYS A 692 -20.57 14.25 36.58
CA CYS A 692 -21.34 14.54 35.39
C CYS A 692 -22.63 15.23 35.84
N SER A 693 -23.04 16.23 35.08
CA SER A 693 -24.30 16.92 35.33
C SER A 693 -25.20 16.80 34.12
N VAL A 694 -26.47 16.48 34.35
CA VAL A 694 -27.48 16.31 33.31
C VAL A 694 -28.57 17.33 33.51
N THR A 695 -28.89 18.08 32.46
CA THR A 695 -30.02 19.01 32.42
C THR A 695 -31.21 18.31 31.79
N VAL A 696 -32.24 18.03 32.60
CA VAL A 696 -33.46 17.40 32.13
C VAL A 696 -34.50 18.46 31.87
N ARG A 697 -35.09 18.44 30.67
CA ARG A 697 -36.05 19.45 30.23
C ARG A 697 -37.44 18.83 30.11
N HIS A 698 -38.41 19.41 30.81
CA HIS A 698 -39.80 18.94 30.86
C HIS A 698 -40.78 20.03 30.41
N LEU A 699 -41.96 19.62 29.93
CA LEU A 699 -43.04 20.56 29.62
C LEU A 699 -43.59 21.17 30.92
N GLY A 700 -43.67 22.50 30.98
CA GLY A 700 -44.32 23.24 32.07
C GLY A 700 -43.60 23.23 33.43
N GLN A 701 -42.39 22.68 33.54
CA GLN A 701 -41.57 22.68 34.76
C GLN A 701 -40.25 23.43 34.56
N LYS A 702 -39.68 23.96 35.66
CA LYS A 702 -38.31 24.50 35.66
C LYS A 702 -37.33 23.38 35.26
N THR A 703 -36.31 23.74 34.48
CA THR A 703 -35.22 22.84 34.11
C THR A 703 -34.48 22.38 35.35
N ASN A 704 -34.46 21.07 35.59
CA ASN A 704 -33.79 20.49 36.75
C ASN A 704 -32.44 19.92 36.33
N ARG A 705 -31.39 20.25 37.10
CA ARG A 705 -30.05 19.71 36.92
C ARG A 705 -29.80 18.61 37.94
N TYR A 706 -29.38 17.45 37.46
CA TYR A 706 -28.99 16.33 38.30
C TYR A 706 -27.48 16.13 38.21
N MET A 707 -26.83 16.02 39.36
CA MET A 707 -25.40 15.75 39.42
C MET A 707 -25.16 14.33 39.92
N GLY A 708 -24.26 13.62 39.25
CA GLY A 708 -23.90 12.25 39.58
C GLY A 708 -22.38 12.08 39.61
N MET A 709 -21.93 11.17 40.46
CA MET A 709 -20.55 10.74 40.56
C MET A 709 -20.37 9.48 39.71
N CYS A 710 -19.45 9.51 38.76
CA CYS A 710 -19.23 8.42 37.81
C CYS A 710 -17.86 7.76 38.03
N ALA A 711 -17.86 6.42 38.05
CA ALA A 711 -16.66 5.60 38.08
C ALA A 711 -16.22 5.26 36.63
N LEU A 712 -15.03 5.72 36.24
CA LEU A 712 -14.47 5.56 34.91
C LEU A 712 -13.56 4.33 34.85
N ALA A 713 -14.15 3.15 34.76
CA ALA A 713 -13.41 1.90 34.63
C ALA A 713 -12.49 1.87 33.40
N ILE A 714 -12.88 2.54 32.31
CA ILE A 714 -12.06 2.68 31.10
C ILE A 714 -10.72 3.39 31.35
N ASN A 715 -10.69 4.40 32.21
CA ASN A 715 -9.48 5.18 32.46
C ASN A 715 -8.44 4.36 33.23
N MET A 716 -8.87 3.42 34.07
CA MET A 716 -7.95 2.47 34.71
C MET A 716 -7.22 1.61 33.67
N LEU A 717 -7.92 1.15 32.63
CA LEU A 717 -7.33 0.39 31.53
C LEU A 717 -6.39 1.28 30.70
N ASN A 718 -6.85 2.47 30.33
CA ASN A 718 -6.08 3.43 29.53
C ASN A 718 -4.75 3.79 30.22
N GLU A 719 -4.77 4.09 31.53
CA GLU A 719 -3.59 4.41 32.33
C GLU A 719 -2.51 3.33 32.18
N LYS A 720 -2.86 2.04 32.39
CA LYS A 720 -1.89 0.94 32.30
C LYS A 720 -1.39 0.70 30.88
N LEU A 721 -2.29 0.83 29.91
CA LEU A 721 -2.00 0.62 28.51
C LEU A 721 -1.03 1.69 27.98
N TYR A 722 -1.29 2.97 28.24
CA TYR A 722 -0.42 4.06 27.78
C TYR A 722 0.96 4.02 28.40
N VAL A 723 1.09 3.59 29.65
CA VAL A 723 2.39 3.39 30.31
C VAL A 723 3.20 2.32 29.57
N PHE A 724 2.59 1.15 29.36
CA PHE A 724 3.22 0.06 28.64
C PHE A 724 3.63 0.48 27.22
N LEU A 725 2.72 1.11 26.49
CA LEU A 725 2.96 1.56 25.12
C LEU A 725 4.07 2.60 25.04
N TRP A 726 4.14 3.54 25.99
CA TRP A 726 5.19 4.56 26.01
C TRP A 726 6.58 3.92 26.16
N PHE A 727 6.76 3.00 27.11
CA PHE A 727 8.05 2.31 27.29
C PHE A 727 8.40 1.44 26.09
N TRP A 728 7.41 0.75 25.51
CA TRP A 728 7.62 -0.04 24.30
C TRP A 728 8.05 0.85 23.13
N THR A 729 7.35 1.96 22.86
CA THR A 729 7.69 2.88 21.77
C THR A 729 9.06 3.54 21.99
N LEU A 730 9.43 3.87 23.23
CA LEU A 730 10.77 4.36 23.55
C LEU A 730 11.85 3.32 23.23
N ALA A 731 11.64 2.06 23.62
CA ALA A 731 12.56 0.97 23.27
C ALA A 731 12.71 0.80 21.75
N VAL A 732 11.61 0.94 21.01
CA VAL A 732 11.61 0.94 19.53
C VAL A 732 12.40 2.12 18.96
N ALA A 733 12.22 3.33 19.49
CA ALA A 733 12.96 4.51 19.05
C ALA A 733 14.48 4.36 19.29
N ILE A 734 14.89 3.83 20.44
CA ILE A 734 16.30 3.59 20.76
C ILE A 734 16.89 2.50 19.85
N ALA A 735 16.19 1.37 19.69
CA ALA A 735 16.62 0.27 18.82
C ALA A 735 16.78 0.71 17.36
N THR A 736 15.83 1.49 16.84
CA THR A 736 15.88 2.02 15.47
C THR A 736 16.99 3.04 15.28
N PHE A 737 17.25 3.91 16.26
CA PHE A 737 18.37 4.84 16.24
C PHE A 737 19.73 4.13 16.20
N VAL A 738 19.95 3.15 17.08
CA VAL A 738 21.18 2.34 17.11
C VAL A 738 21.36 1.57 15.79
N SER A 739 20.29 1.01 15.24
CA SER A 739 20.31 0.35 13.95
C SER A 739 20.68 1.31 12.80
N LEU A 740 20.12 2.52 12.76
CA LEU A 740 20.44 3.53 11.74
C LEU A 740 21.94 3.87 11.75
N ILE A 741 22.52 4.12 12.94
CA ILE A 741 23.96 4.38 13.07
C ILE A 741 24.78 3.19 12.58
N ASN A 742 24.41 1.97 12.98
CA ASN A 742 25.10 0.76 12.57
C ASN A 742 25.09 0.56 11.05
N TRP A 743 23.95 0.80 10.39
CA TRP A 743 23.85 0.73 8.94
C TRP A 743 24.65 1.82 8.23
N PHE A 744 24.59 3.05 8.73
CA PHE A 744 25.38 4.15 8.21
C PHE A 744 26.88 3.82 8.27
N LEU A 745 27.38 3.31 9.40
CA LEU A 745 28.78 2.91 9.56
C LEU A 745 29.18 1.71 8.68
N ARG A 746 28.29 0.71 8.50
CA ARG A 746 28.54 -0.45 7.62
C ARG A 746 28.66 -0.04 6.16
N LEU A 747 27.86 0.94 5.73
CA LEU A 747 27.77 1.36 4.33
C LEU A 747 28.74 2.51 3.98
N ALA A 748 29.14 3.34 4.95
CA ALA A 748 30.07 4.46 4.72
C ALA A 748 31.54 4.04 4.66
N VAL A 749 31.94 3.02 5.44
CA VAL A 749 33.35 2.68 5.59
C VAL A 749 33.77 1.62 4.57
N ARG A 750 34.46 2.03 3.49
CA ARG A 750 34.96 1.12 2.43
C ARG A 750 35.78 -0.06 2.95
N ARG A 751 36.68 0.21 3.91
CA ARG A 751 37.51 -0.84 4.55
C ARG A 751 36.67 -1.95 5.20
N ARG A 752 35.53 -1.60 5.81
CA ARG A 752 34.61 -2.58 6.42
C ARG A 752 33.91 -3.42 5.35
N GLN A 753 33.49 -2.80 4.24
CA GLN A 753 32.86 -3.51 3.12
C GLN A 753 33.80 -4.56 2.52
N ALA A 754 35.05 -4.17 2.23
CA ALA A 754 36.06 -5.07 1.68
C ALA A 754 36.41 -6.20 2.67
N SER A 755 36.55 -5.88 3.96
CA SER A 755 36.86 -6.87 4.99
C SER A 755 35.79 -7.95 5.12
N VAL A 756 34.51 -7.60 5.03
CA VAL A 756 33.40 -8.56 5.15
C VAL A 756 33.36 -9.50 3.95
N ILE A 757 33.45 -8.97 2.73
CA ILE A 757 33.40 -9.80 1.52
C ILE A 757 34.64 -10.70 1.43
N ARG A 758 35.82 -10.17 1.78
CA ARG A 758 37.06 -10.95 1.85
C ARG A 758 36.97 -12.09 2.87
N LYS A 759 36.27 -11.91 3.99
CA LYS A 759 36.02 -12.99 4.95
C LYS A 759 35.30 -14.16 4.28
N TYR A 760 34.21 -13.90 3.55
CA TYR A 760 33.44 -14.96 2.87
C TYR A 760 34.22 -15.64 1.74
N LEU A 761 35.01 -14.87 0.98
CA LEU A 761 35.85 -15.44 -0.09
C LEU A 761 36.99 -16.33 0.44
N LYS A 762 37.46 -16.10 1.68
CA LYS A 762 38.49 -16.93 2.34
C LYS A 762 37.96 -18.23 2.96
N LEU A 763 36.67 -18.28 3.30
CA LEU A 763 36.04 -19.41 3.99
C LEU A 763 35.88 -20.67 3.11
N ALA A 764 36.00 -20.54 1.79
CA ALA A 764 35.93 -21.66 0.85
C ALA A 764 37.06 -21.52 -0.18
N PRO A 765 38.20 -22.21 0.00
CA PRO A 765 39.25 -22.22 -1.02
C PRO A 765 38.70 -22.78 -2.34
N ILE A 766 39.14 -22.19 -3.44
CA ILE A 766 38.84 -22.66 -4.80
C ILE A 766 39.52 -24.03 -4.98
N VAL A 767 38.74 -25.10 -4.85
CA VAL A 767 39.05 -26.42 -5.41
C VAL A 767 38.03 -26.52 -6.56
N ASP A 768 38.44 -26.42 -7.83
CA ASP A 768 39.22 -27.43 -8.55
C ASP A 768 40.27 -26.81 -9.49
N LYS A 769 41.44 -27.45 -9.53
CA LYS A 769 42.32 -27.40 -10.71
C LYS A 769 41.60 -28.13 -11.85
N PRO A 770 41.44 -27.55 -13.05
CA PRO A 770 41.16 -28.37 -14.22
C PRO A 770 42.45 -29.14 -14.57
N GLU A 771 42.45 -30.46 -14.33
CA GLU A 771 43.31 -31.35 -15.11
C GLU A 771 42.84 -31.29 -16.57
N LYS A 772 43.47 -30.41 -17.35
CA LYS A 772 43.57 -30.57 -18.80
C LYS A 772 45.00 -30.28 -19.20
N GLU A 773 45.73 -31.36 -19.46
CA GLU A 773 46.91 -31.33 -20.32
C GLU A 773 46.54 -30.65 -21.65
N GLY A 774 47.35 -29.67 -22.06
CA GLY A 774 47.38 -29.21 -23.44
C GLY A 774 46.40 -28.11 -23.85
N SER A 775 46.41 -26.95 -23.21
CA SER A 775 46.32 -25.69 -23.97
C SER A 775 46.95 -24.53 -23.20
N ILE A 776 47.89 -23.84 -23.84
CA ILE A 776 48.62 -22.70 -23.31
C ILE A 776 47.62 -21.53 -23.19
N THR A 777 47.04 -21.37 -22.01
CA THR A 777 46.51 -20.09 -21.53
C THR A 777 47.53 -19.50 -20.57
N PRO A 778 47.78 -18.17 -20.57
CA PRO A 778 48.87 -17.61 -19.79
C PRO A 778 48.57 -17.75 -18.28
N LEU A 779 49.42 -18.53 -17.62
CA LEU A 779 49.47 -18.83 -16.18
C LEU A 779 49.48 -17.56 -15.29
N SER A 780 49.79 -16.39 -15.86
CA SER A 780 49.98 -15.11 -15.15
C SER A 780 48.68 -14.40 -14.75
N LEU A 781 47.53 -14.75 -15.33
CA LEU A 781 46.26 -14.04 -15.07
C LEU A 781 45.57 -14.54 -13.78
N SER A 782 45.65 -15.84 -13.50
CA SER A 782 45.09 -16.48 -12.30
C SER A 782 45.77 -16.00 -11.01
N GLU A 783 47.08 -15.75 -11.05
CA GLU A 783 47.86 -15.19 -9.93
C GLU A 783 47.55 -13.71 -9.64
N SER A 784 47.07 -12.96 -10.64
CA SER A 784 46.76 -11.53 -10.51
C SER A 784 45.41 -11.24 -9.82
N LEU A 785 44.51 -12.22 -9.78
CA LEU A 785 43.13 -12.12 -9.29
C LEU A 785 42.92 -12.92 -7.98
N ASP A 786 43.95 -13.02 -7.15
CA ASP A 786 43.88 -13.72 -5.86
C ASP A 786 42.84 -13.04 -4.91
N PRO A 787 41.82 -13.78 -4.42
CA PRO A 787 40.89 -13.29 -3.38
C PRO A 787 41.59 -12.95 -2.05
N GLY A 788 42.86 -13.35 -1.90
CA GLY A 788 43.75 -12.96 -0.82
C GLY A 788 44.14 -11.48 -0.84
N ARG A 789 44.18 -10.77 -1.98
CA ARG A 789 44.58 -9.36 -2.05
C ARG A 789 43.39 -8.40 -1.79
N PRO A 790 43.57 -7.32 -1.01
CA PRO A 790 42.49 -6.36 -0.77
C PRO A 790 42.09 -5.60 -2.04
N ASP A 791 43.04 -5.28 -2.92
CA ASP A 791 42.82 -4.45 -4.11
C ASP A 791 41.93 -5.14 -5.16
N THR A 792 42.07 -6.47 -5.32
CA THR A 792 41.22 -7.28 -6.21
C THR A 792 39.79 -7.37 -5.71
N VAL A 793 39.59 -7.50 -4.40
CA VAL A 793 38.26 -7.48 -3.77
C VAL A 793 37.63 -6.09 -3.86
N GLU A 794 38.41 -5.02 -3.67
CA GLU A 794 37.92 -3.65 -3.87
C GLU A 794 37.50 -3.40 -5.33
N ARG A 795 38.25 -3.93 -6.30
CA ARG A 795 37.89 -3.88 -7.72
C ARG A 795 36.59 -4.62 -8.01
N PHE A 796 36.40 -5.84 -7.49
CA PHE A 796 35.14 -6.57 -7.59
C PHE A 796 33.96 -5.80 -6.98
N ILE A 797 34.17 -5.17 -5.81
CA ILE A 797 33.14 -4.36 -5.16
C ILE A 797 32.81 -3.14 -6.01
N HIS A 798 33.80 -2.43 -6.55
CA HIS A 798 33.56 -1.18 -7.27
C HIS A 798 32.96 -1.41 -8.67
N GLU A 799 33.47 -2.40 -9.42
CA GLU A 799 33.07 -2.66 -10.80
C GLU A 799 31.77 -3.46 -10.90
N PHE A 800 31.60 -4.48 -10.05
CA PHE A 800 30.52 -5.46 -10.17
C PHE A 800 29.45 -5.29 -9.08
N LEU A 801 29.82 -5.42 -7.80
CA LEU A 801 28.85 -5.53 -6.72
C LEU A 801 28.18 -4.17 -6.37
N ARG A 802 28.98 -3.11 -6.31
CA ARG A 802 28.63 -1.73 -5.91
C ARG A 802 28.00 -1.66 -4.51
N LEU A 803 27.66 -0.45 -4.07
CA LEU A 803 27.02 -0.24 -2.77
C LEU A 803 25.69 -0.99 -2.64
N ASP A 804 24.86 -0.99 -3.69
CA ASP A 804 23.58 -1.71 -3.71
C ASP A 804 23.77 -3.24 -3.54
N GLY A 805 24.80 -3.84 -4.16
CA GLY A 805 25.08 -5.27 -3.98
C GLY A 805 25.72 -5.61 -2.64
N VAL A 806 26.57 -4.73 -2.10
CA VAL A 806 27.09 -4.86 -0.72
C VAL A 806 25.92 -4.85 0.28
N PHE A 807 24.94 -3.96 0.08
CA PHE A 807 23.72 -3.94 0.88
C PHE A 807 22.92 -5.24 0.76
N ILE A 808 22.71 -5.77 -0.46
CA ILE A 808 22.00 -7.03 -0.68
C ILE A 808 22.71 -8.19 0.01
N VAL A 809 24.04 -8.25 -0.05
CA VAL A 809 24.84 -9.27 0.65
C VAL A 809 24.60 -9.22 2.15
N HIS A 810 24.64 -8.03 2.77
CA HIS A 810 24.35 -7.89 4.20
C HIS A 810 22.92 -8.32 4.55
N MET A 811 21.94 -7.97 3.70
CA MET A 811 20.56 -8.41 3.85
C MET A 811 20.43 -9.93 3.73
N LEU A 812 21.16 -10.56 2.81
CA LEU A 812 21.20 -12.00 2.67
C LEU A 812 21.77 -12.66 3.94
N THR A 813 22.87 -12.12 4.49
CA THR A 813 23.50 -12.63 5.70
C THR A 813 22.55 -12.61 6.91
N MET A 814 21.85 -11.50 7.12
CA MET A 814 20.95 -11.36 8.28
C MET A 814 19.69 -12.24 8.19
N ASN A 815 19.33 -12.72 7.00
CA ASN A 815 18.10 -13.49 6.78
C ASN A 815 18.36 -14.97 6.51
N ALA A 816 19.31 -15.30 5.62
CA ALA A 816 19.65 -16.66 5.20
C ALA A 816 20.90 -17.22 5.90
N GLY A 817 21.63 -16.40 6.67
CA GLY A 817 22.81 -16.80 7.43
C GLY A 817 24.12 -16.76 6.63
N ASP A 818 25.23 -17.02 7.32
CA ASP A 818 26.59 -16.89 6.79
C ASP A 818 26.93 -17.91 5.70
N VAL A 819 26.47 -19.16 5.83
CA VAL A 819 26.83 -20.27 4.93
C VAL A 819 26.30 -20.03 3.52
N ILE A 820 24.99 -19.82 3.39
CA ILE A 820 24.34 -19.56 2.09
C ILE A 820 24.89 -18.28 1.46
N THR A 821 25.14 -17.24 2.26
CA THR A 821 25.73 -15.99 1.77
C THR A 821 27.12 -16.23 1.18
N GLY A 822 27.97 -17.01 1.86
CA GLY A 822 29.30 -17.38 1.37
C GLY A 822 29.24 -18.10 0.02
N GLU A 823 28.35 -19.08 -0.13
CA GLU A 823 28.17 -19.82 -1.39
C GLU A 823 27.69 -18.92 -2.54
N VAL A 824 26.74 -18.01 -2.28
CA VAL A 824 26.25 -17.05 -3.28
C VAL A 824 27.36 -16.09 -3.71
N ILE A 825 28.12 -15.52 -2.76
CA ILE A 825 29.26 -14.63 -3.07
C ILE A 825 30.30 -15.35 -3.91
N ARG A 826 30.60 -16.63 -3.61
CA ARG A 826 31.53 -17.45 -4.38
C ARG A 826 31.10 -17.59 -5.84
N LEU A 827 29.81 -17.90 -6.09
CA LEU A 827 29.27 -18.01 -7.44
C LEU A 827 29.31 -16.67 -8.18
N LEU A 828 29.03 -15.56 -7.50
CA LEU A 828 29.13 -14.22 -8.07
C LEU A 828 30.58 -13.85 -8.43
N TRP A 829 31.54 -14.17 -7.55
CA TRP A 829 32.97 -13.98 -7.79
C TRP A 829 33.44 -14.76 -9.01
N HIS A 830 33.15 -16.07 -9.06
CA HIS A 830 33.48 -16.92 -10.20
C HIS A 830 32.90 -16.37 -11.51
N THR A 831 31.65 -15.90 -11.47
CA THR A 831 30.99 -15.31 -12.64
C THR A 831 31.65 -14.00 -13.08
N TRP A 832 32.09 -13.17 -12.12
CA TRP A 832 32.81 -11.94 -12.43
C TRP A 832 34.17 -12.19 -13.07
N VAL A 833 34.98 -13.09 -12.48
CA VAL A 833 36.28 -13.48 -13.03
C VAL A 833 36.13 -14.04 -14.45
N THR A 834 35.18 -14.95 -14.67
CA THR A 834 35.03 -15.63 -15.97
C THR A 834 34.40 -14.78 -17.08
N LYS A 835 33.49 -13.85 -16.76
CA LYS A 835 32.71 -13.12 -17.79
C LYS A 835 33.04 -11.64 -17.93
N TYR A 836 33.55 -11.02 -16.87
CA TYR A 836 33.53 -9.55 -16.75
C TYR A 836 34.92 -8.94 -16.49
N ALA A 837 35.83 -9.63 -15.81
CA ALA A 837 37.14 -9.09 -15.40
C ALA A 837 38.02 -8.64 -16.59
N ASP A 838 37.95 -9.34 -17.73
CA ASP A 838 38.85 -9.11 -18.89
C ASP A 838 38.29 -8.17 -19.98
N LYS A 839 37.03 -7.74 -19.89
CA LYS A 839 36.44 -6.84 -20.89
C LYS A 839 36.93 -5.41 -20.66
N LYS A 840 37.76 -4.85 -21.57
CA LYS A 840 38.24 -3.44 -21.53
C LYS A 840 37.13 -2.40 -21.30
N ASP A 841 35.92 -2.67 -21.82
CA ASP A 841 34.72 -1.85 -21.66
C ASP A 841 34.08 -1.88 -20.25
N PHE A 842 34.52 -2.79 -19.37
CA PHE A 842 33.94 -3.03 -18.06
C PHE A 842 34.62 -2.23 -16.93
N GLY A 843 35.90 -1.83 -17.11
CA GLY A 843 36.72 -1.19 -16.08
C GLY A 843 37.27 0.21 -16.39
N ASN A 844 37.50 0.58 -17.66
CA ASN A 844 38.19 1.85 -18.00
C ASN A 844 37.27 2.94 -18.55
N ASP A 845 37.47 4.17 -18.07
CA ASP A 845 36.91 5.40 -18.64
C ASP A 845 37.83 5.82 -19.81
N PRO A 846 37.39 5.76 -21.08
CA PRO A 846 38.27 5.93 -22.25
C PRO A 846 38.65 7.41 -22.51
N TRP A 847 38.67 8.26 -21.49
CA TRP A 847 39.07 9.66 -21.59
C TRP A 847 40.45 9.94 -20.97
N ILE A 848 41.14 8.91 -20.47
CA ILE A 848 42.54 9.00 -20.06
C ILE A 848 43.29 8.11 -21.05
N GLU A 849 44.13 8.75 -21.86
CA GLU A 849 44.92 8.20 -22.98
C GLU A 849 44.14 7.87 -24.26
N PHE A 850 43.67 8.92 -24.95
CA PHE A 850 43.86 9.04 -26.39
C PHE A 850 44.16 10.51 -26.67
N GLU A 851 45.43 10.81 -26.85
CA GLU A 851 45.86 11.94 -27.65
C GLU A 851 45.27 11.68 -29.05
N TYR A 852 44.32 12.53 -29.47
CA TYR A 852 43.84 12.49 -30.83
C TYR A 852 45.01 12.90 -31.73
N PRO A 853 45.32 12.18 -32.82
CA PRO A 853 46.01 12.82 -33.93
C PRO A 853 45.14 14.00 -34.35
N GLU A 854 45.75 15.18 -34.44
CA GLU A 854 45.08 16.41 -34.85
C GLU A 854 44.34 16.22 -36.18
N GLU A 855 43.22 16.93 -36.32
CA GLU A 855 42.24 16.88 -37.41
C GLU A 855 42.78 17.24 -38.82
N GLU A 856 44.10 17.32 -39.03
CA GLU A 856 44.70 17.74 -40.30
C GLU A 856 44.89 16.60 -41.33
N GLU A 857 44.85 15.32 -40.95
CA GLU A 857 45.07 14.21 -41.91
C GLU A 857 43.79 13.68 -42.62
N MET A 858 42.59 14.07 -42.18
CA MET A 858 41.35 13.59 -42.82
C MET A 858 41.00 14.37 -44.10
N ASP A 859 41.41 15.64 -44.20
CA ASP A 859 41.13 16.48 -45.36
C ASP A 859 42.01 16.16 -46.58
N GLU A 860 43.21 15.59 -46.41
CA GLU A 860 44.06 15.20 -47.54
C GLU A 860 43.61 13.89 -48.21
N ILE A 861 43.06 12.94 -47.45
CA ILE A 861 42.61 11.65 -47.97
C ILE A 861 41.32 11.80 -48.79
N ASP A 862 40.42 12.71 -48.40
CA ASP A 862 39.20 12.98 -49.15
C ASP A 862 39.46 13.86 -50.39
N LYS A 863 40.48 14.74 -50.36
CA LYS A 863 40.96 15.46 -51.55
C LYS A 863 41.60 14.52 -52.59
N ALA A 864 42.43 13.59 -52.14
CA ALA A 864 43.08 12.61 -53.03
C ALA A 864 42.07 11.65 -53.67
N LYS A 865 41.00 11.28 -52.96
CA LYS A 865 39.91 10.46 -53.51
C LYS A 865 39.02 11.23 -54.49
N MET A 866 38.83 12.53 -54.30
CA MET A 866 38.13 13.39 -55.25
C MET A 866 38.93 13.56 -56.56
N GLU A 867 40.24 13.75 -56.48
CA GLU A 867 41.10 13.89 -57.67
C GLU A 867 41.23 12.59 -58.47
N LEU A 868 41.20 11.42 -57.81
CA LEU A 868 41.15 10.11 -58.46
C LEU A 868 39.81 9.87 -59.17
N ALA A 869 38.69 10.28 -58.58
CA ALA A 869 37.35 10.15 -59.17
C ALA A 869 37.10 11.11 -60.35
N GLU A 870 37.81 12.25 -60.42
CA GLU A 870 37.77 13.15 -61.59
C GLU A 870 38.66 12.66 -62.73
N ARG A 871 39.80 12.02 -62.45
CA ARG A 871 40.63 11.39 -63.49
C ARG A 871 39.95 10.21 -64.17
N GLU A 872 39.20 9.38 -63.43
CA GLU A 872 38.43 8.26 -63.98
C GLU A 872 37.22 8.68 -64.84
N LYS A 873 36.79 9.95 -64.77
CA LYS A 873 35.74 10.52 -65.64
C LYS A 873 36.27 11.19 -66.90
N SER A 874 37.58 11.36 -67.02
CA SER A 874 38.24 12.03 -68.15
C SER A 874 38.99 11.09 -69.11
N LEU A 875 38.97 9.78 -68.80
CA LEU A 875 39.31 8.67 -69.68
C LEU A 875 38.02 8.01 -70.16
#